data_AF-A0A9P9Z956-F1
#
_entry.id   AF-A0A9P9Z956-F1
#
_cell.length_a   1.000
_cell.length_b   1.000
_cell.length_c   1.000
_cell.angle_alpha   90.00
_cell.angle_beta   90.00
_cell.angle_gamma   90.00
#
_symmetry.space_group_name_H-M   'P 1'
#
loop_
_entity.id
_entity.type
_entity.pdbx_description
1 polymer ?
#
loop_
_entity_poly.entity_id
_entity_poly.type
_entity_poly.pdbx_seq_one_letter_code
_entity_poly.pdbx_strand_id
1 'polypeptide(L)'
;MAIDVDNGFQPYYVVPRDKKSHVSKLKSLLKDADELYLATDEDREGEAIAWHLLDELKPKVPVRRMVFHEITRAAIQAAAENPRELDMDLVEAQEARRILDRLYGYEVSPVLWRKVMSGLSAGRVQSVATRLVVDRERERMAFRVSSYWDVEGTFDAGEKHEQRMFPGRLFSVDGARVATGSSFGADGQLTSRAKDAVHLDQRAAEALVAGLESTTFEVRSVEAKPYRRQPYAPFRTTTLQQEASRKLGFSASSTMSVAQRLYENGFITYMRTDSTTLSETAVSAARNQVTELYGRDYLPDAPRTYASKVKNAQEAHEAIRPSGDRFRTPAQTGLTGDQFRLYELIWMRTVASQMKDATGQSVSVRLGGAAASGQDVVFSASGRVISFHGFLKAYVEGRDDGGEADDRETRLPAVEEGDAVVAASLAADGHETKPPARYTEATLVKELEEREIGRPSTYAAIMGTILGRGYVYKKGTALVPHWLAFSVVRLLVEHFPRQISYEFTAEMEDVLDEIAGGRKDRNSELAEFYFGGGDVVGLQTLVSELGDIDAKETATFPVGGDDSGVHLRVGRYGPYVEGPGDDGTAYAKRANVPDDLPPDELTLDKAKELLANPAGEETPLGEDPETGRTIVAKNGRYGPYVTELLDDDEYDAKGKAKVKPRTGSLFKSMSLDTITLAEALKLLSLPRVVGTDAEGEEITAQNGRYGPYLKKGTDSRSLTSEEQLFTLTLDEALAIYAQPKQRGRAAAQAPLKELGADPVSGAPVVVKAGRFGEYVTDGEYNATLRKDDSVEAITLERAAELLEERRAKGPAKKSAKKGAKKTTAKKAPAKKTAAKKAPAKKTTARKSTKKAAAKKSGSRRRAPRASATRCSGSLGRSLAGSLPPSRCAWSRCATRRAPRRRRRRTTATSCAGCAWSSAAWPGWRGAARTAGSAWSASARAPRVAHLAAARTTYRLAFGRADGRPAAASYGRGARAAPRHRRHRSRQQRAGPGVPGAGAEAGCSRSASPATTSATSPTPAASAASPTPHRHAYESPAVARRVAQARGVLAETGLFVALEGGDGAGKSTQAQLLARRLEEAAYDVLLTREPGATDVGAEVRRIVLSPETGDIHPRTEALLYAADKSEHVETVVLPALAAGTVVVTDRYVDSSLAYQGAGRESRAATDGLEAMLRWATGDLRPHLTVLLDVAPGQALARLEGRDRIEAEGEDFHLRVREHFLALAGADPEHYLVLDARVDREELAERVWSRVQELLP
;
A
#
# COMPACT_ATOMS: atom_id res chain seq x y z
N MET A 1 -28.92 11.77 19.97
CA MET A 1 -27.62 12.44 20.18
C MET A 1 -26.80 11.82 21.32
N ALA A 2 -27.35 11.73 22.54
CA ALA A 2 -26.67 11.26 23.78
C ALA A 2 -25.53 12.19 24.26
N ILE A 3 -25.70 13.48 23.99
CA ILE A 3 -24.97 14.63 24.50
C ILE A 3 -26.04 15.66 24.87
N ASP A 4 -25.89 16.36 25.99
CA ASP A 4 -26.71 17.50 26.38
C ASP A 4 -26.04 18.80 25.90
N VAL A 5 -26.41 19.30 24.73
CA VAL A 5 -25.78 20.49 24.12
C VAL A 5 -26.12 21.79 24.86
N ASP A 6 -27.25 21.84 25.56
CA ASP A 6 -27.70 23.03 26.28
C ASP A 6 -27.01 23.16 27.66
N ASN A 7 -26.57 22.04 28.24
CA ASN A 7 -25.93 21.98 29.56
C ASN A 7 -24.43 21.65 29.47
N GLY A 8 -23.68 22.41 28.65
CA GLY A 8 -22.22 22.31 28.58
C GLY A 8 -21.72 21.03 27.91
N PHE A 9 -22.43 20.55 26.89
CA PHE A 9 -22.09 19.36 26.10
C PHE A 9 -21.97 18.06 26.93
N GLN A 10 -22.71 17.94 28.04
CA GLN A 10 -22.57 16.79 28.95
C GLN A 10 -22.85 15.45 28.23
N PRO A 11 -21.87 14.53 28.15
CA PRO A 11 -22.05 13.25 27.47
C PRO A 11 -22.74 12.21 28.36
N TYR A 12 -23.58 11.35 27.76
CA TYR A 12 -24.23 10.24 28.45
C TYR A 12 -23.49 8.92 28.17
N TYR A 13 -22.55 8.57 29.05
CA TYR A 13 -21.79 7.32 28.95
C TYR A 13 -22.59 6.09 29.40
N VAL A 14 -22.38 4.98 28.69
CA VAL A 14 -23.00 3.69 29.00
C VAL A 14 -22.02 2.55 28.75
N VAL A 15 -21.90 1.61 29.71
CA VAL A 15 -21.08 0.40 29.54
C VAL A 15 -21.64 -0.45 28.39
N PRO A 16 -20.83 -0.76 27.34
CA PRO A 16 -21.25 -1.61 26.24
C PRO A 16 -21.73 -2.99 26.73
N ARG A 17 -22.77 -3.53 26.09
CA ARG A 17 -23.46 -4.75 26.57
C ARG A 17 -22.52 -5.95 26.70
N ASP A 18 -21.57 -6.08 25.79
CA ASP A 18 -20.53 -7.11 25.75
C ASP A 18 -19.43 -6.91 26.81
N LYS A 19 -19.21 -5.67 27.28
CA LYS A 19 -18.20 -5.35 28.31
C LYS A 19 -18.72 -5.42 29.75
N LYS A 20 -20.03 -5.55 29.97
CA LYS A 20 -20.63 -5.64 31.31
C LYS A 20 -20.08 -6.80 32.16
N SER A 21 -19.78 -7.95 31.54
CA SER A 21 -19.13 -9.09 32.20
C SER A 21 -17.72 -8.75 32.67
N HIS A 22 -16.92 -8.09 31.84
CA HIS A 22 -15.57 -7.65 32.16
C HIS A 22 -15.56 -6.61 33.30
N VAL A 23 -16.42 -5.59 33.23
CA VAL A 23 -16.58 -4.61 34.32
C VAL A 23 -17.00 -5.30 35.62
N SER A 24 -17.89 -6.30 35.56
CA SER A 24 -18.29 -7.08 36.74
C SER A 24 -17.12 -7.90 37.32
N LYS A 25 -16.26 -8.48 36.46
CA LYS A 25 -15.03 -9.17 36.89
C LYS A 25 -14.06 -8.19 37.58
N LEU A 26 -13.80 -7.03 36.99
CA LEU A 26 -12.93 -5.99 37.58
C LEU A 26 -13.45 -5.51 38.93
N LYS A 27 -14.76 -5.22 39.05
CA LYS A 27 -15.43 -4.87 40.32
C LYS A 27 -15.41 -6.00 41.36
N SER A 28 -15.20 -7.25 40.95
CA SER A 28 -15.01 -8.35 41.89
C SER A 28 -13.58 -8.38 42.40
N LEU A 29 -12.59 -8.39 41.50
CA LEU A 29 -11.16 -8.43 41.84
C LEU A 29 -10.73 -7.24 42.71
N LEU A 30 -11.27 -6.05 42.43
CA LEU A 30 -10.97 -4.82 43.16
C LEU A 30 -11.44 -4.82 44.64
N LYS A 31 -12.29 -5.77 45.06
CA LYS A 31 -12.70 -5.89 46.48
C LYS A 31 -11.62 -6.51 47.35
N ASP A 32 -10.76 -7.33 46.75
CA ASP A 32 -9.75 -8.13 47.43
C ASP A 32 -8.32 -7.58 47.21
N ALA A 33 -8.20 -6.39 46.60
CA ALA A 33 -6.95 -5.71 46.30
C ALA A 33 -6.74 -4.49 47.22
N ASP A 34 -5.49 -4.23 47.63
CA ASP A 34 -5.13 -3.09 48.49
C ASP A 34 -4.95 -1.76 47.73
N GLU A 35 -4.60 -1.82 46.44
CA GLU A 35 -4.41 -0.67 45.53
C GLU A 35 -4.91 -1.02 44.11
N LEU A 36 -5.19 0.01 43.30
CA LEU A 36 -5.53 -0.12 41.87
C LEU A 36 -4.50 0.62 41.01
N TYR A 37 -3.81 -0.11 40.14
CA TYR A 37 -2.92 0.46 39.13
C TYR A 37 -3.65 0.55 37.78
N LEU A 38 -3.72 1.77 37.22
CA LEU A 38 -4.23 2.04 35.88
C LEU A 38 -3.05 2.13 34.92
N ALA A 39 -2.88 1.08 34.11
CA ALA A 39 -1.74 0.85 33.23
C ALA A 39 -2.16 0.79 31.74
N THR A 40 -2.91 1.81 31.30
CA THR A 40 -3.30 2.01 29.89
C THR A 40 -2.17 2.68 29.10
N ASP A 41 -2.27 2.72 27.77
CA ASP A 41 -1.30 3.43 26.93
C ASP A 41 -1.24 4.94 27.27
N GLU A 42 -0.13 5.60 26.96
CA GLU A 42 0.06 7.04 27.21
C GLU A 42 -0.44 7.93 26.06
N ASP A 43 -1.66 7.71 25.59
CA ASP A 43 -2.31 8.65 24.68
C ASP A 43 -3.64 9.14 25.28
N ARG A 44 -4.26 10.13 24.63
CA ARG A 44 -5.54 10.68 25.06
C ARG A 44 -6.65 9.62 25.15
N GLU A 45 -6.58 8.55 24.34
CA GLU A 45 -7.53 7.42 24.40
C GLU A 45 -7.24 6.54 25.63
N GLY A 46 -5.98 6.23 25.90
CA GLY A 46 -5.55 5.48 27.08
C GLY A 46 -5.84 6.21 28.40
N GLU A 47 -5.68 7.53 28.44
CA GLU A 47 -6.04 8.37 29.58
C GLU A 47 -7.57 8.40 29.80
N ALA A 48 -8.36 8.57 28.72
CA ALA A 48 -9.82 8.48 28.78
C ALA A 48 -10.33 7.09 29.20
N ILE A 49 -9.65 6.00 28.80
CA ILE A 49 -9.96 4.65 29.29
C ILE A 49 -9.66 4.52 30.79
N ALA A 50 -8.53 5.06 31.27
CA ALA A 50 -8.21 5.10 32.70
C ALA A 50 -9.25 5.90 33.50
N TRP A 51 -9.69 7.05 32.97
CA TRP A 51 -10.79 7.84 33.55
C TRP A 51 -12.12 7.08 33.59
N HIS A 52 -12.53 6.45 32.49
CA HIS A 52 -13.74 5.63 32.44
C HIS A 52 -13.70 4.45 33.40
N LEU A 53 -12.54 3.82 33.58
CA LEU A 53 -12.36 2.77 34.59
C LEU A 53 -12.49 3.33 36.00
N LEU A 54 -11.94 4.52 36.28
CA LEU A 54 -12.07 5.19 37.57
C LEU A 54 -13.53 5.50 37.92
N ASP A 55 -14.29 6.13 37.01
CA ASP A 55 -15.71 6.43 37.24
C ASP A 55 -16.57 5.15 37.24
N GLU A 56 -16.39 4.19 36.34
CA GLU A 56 -17.26 3.00 36.36
C GLU A 56 -16.95 2.10 37.58
N LEU A 57 -15.69 1.92 37.97
CA LEU A 57 -15.30 1.02 39.07
C LEU A 57 -15.56 1.62 40.47
N LYS A 58 -15.44 2.94 40.63
CA LYS A 58 -15.57 3.67 41.91
C LYS A 58 -14.71 3.05 43.04
N PRO A 59 -13.38 2.93 42.84
CA PRO A 59 -12.46 2.32 43.80
C PRO A 59 -12.55 2.99 45.18
N LYS A 60 -12.41 2.18 46.23
CA LYS A 60 -12.28 2.63 47.63
C LYS A 60 -10.86 2.50 48.18
N VAL A 61 -9.93 2.21 47.28
CA VAL A 61 -8.50 1.94 47.52
C VAL A 61 -7.68 2.98 46.77
N PRO A 62 -6.40 3.23 47.14
CA PRO A 62 -5.53 4.12 46.40
C PRO A 62 -5.45 3.74 44.92
N VAL A 63 -5.49 4.75 44.04
CA VAL A 63 -5.39 4.58 42.59
C VAL A 63 -4.11 5.24 42.10
N ARG A 64 -3.37 4.55 41.23
CA ARG A 64 -2.06 4.99 40.70
C ARG A 64 -2.05 4.85 39.17
N ARG A 65 -1.66 5.90 38.43
CA ARG A 65 -1.53 5.85 36.96
C ARG A 65 -0.09 5.46 36.61
N MET A 66 0.09 4.24 36.10
CA MET A 66 1.37 3.76 35.54
C MET A 66 1.46 4.16 34.08
N VAL A 67 2.66 4.50 33.62
CA VAL A 67 2.88 5.05 32.29
C VAL A 67 4.21 4.56 31.73
N PHE A 68 4.23 4.08 30.49
CA PHE A 68 5.38 3.46 29.84
C PHE A 68 5.22 3.45 28.31
N HIS A 69 6.34 3.45 27.58
CA HIS A 69 6.36 3.42 26.10
C HIS A 69 6.87 2.08 25.53
N GLU A 70 7.36 1.17 26.38
CA GLU A 70 7.75 -0.20 26.03
C GLU A 70 7.41 -1.16 27.18
N ILE A 71 7.07 -2.40 26.83
CA ILE A 71 6.74 -3.45 27.82
C ILE A 71 8.01 -4.28 28.11
N THR A 72 8.92 -3.68 28.88
CA THR A 72 10.12 -4.36 29.40
C THR A 72 10.11 -4.41 30.92
N ARG A 73 10.82 -5.38 31.52
CA ARG A 73 10.86 -5.53 32.98
C ARG A 73 11.31 -4.25 33.69
N ALA A 74 12.31 -3.56 33.14
CA ALA A 74 12.84 -2.32 33.69
C ALA A 74 11.82 -1.17 33.57
N ALA A 75 11.23 -0.97 32.39
CA ALA A 75 10.24 0.09 32.17
C ALA A 75 8.98 -0.08 33.04
N ILE A 76 8.44 -1.31 33.11
CA ILE A 76 7.25 -1.60 33.93
C ILE A 76 7.54 -1.43 35.43
N GLN A 77 8.73 -1.82 35.90
CA GLN A 77 9.12 -1.60 37.30
C GLN A 77 9.27 -0.10 37.61
N ALA A 78 9.95 0.66 36.75
CA ALA A 78 10.09 2.11 36.93
C ALA A 78 8.73 2.83 36.92
N ALA A 79 7.80 2.42 36.05
CA ALA A 79 6.44 2.95 35.96
C ALA A 79 5.56 2.62 37.18
N ALA A 80 5.79 1.46 37.83
CA ALA A 80 5.11 1.07 39.06
C ALA A 80 5.65 1.82 40.29
N GLU A 81 6.96 2.06 40.33
CA GLU A 81 7.64 2.81 41.39
C GLU A 81 7.37 4.32 41.32
N ASN A 82 7.14 4.87 40.12
CA ASN A 82 6.94 6.30 39.86
C ASN A 82 5.59 6.59 39.14
N PRO A 83 4.43 6.30 39.76
CA PRO A 83 3.14 6.61 39.17
C PRO A 83 2.87 8.11 39.16
N ARG A 84 2.09 8.59 38.18
CA ARG A 84 1.55 9.96 38.17
C ARG A 84 0.08 10.03 38.59
N GLU A 85 -0.45 11.24 38.66
CA GLU A 85 -1.89 11.47 38.71
C GLU A 85 -2.50 11.36 37.29
N LEU A 86 -3.82 11.20 37.24
CA LEU A 86 -4.57 11.16 35.98
C LEU A 86 -4.63 12.56 35.37
N ASP A 87 -4.30 12.68 34.10
CA ASP A 87 -4.28 13.95 33.38
C ASP A 87 -5.68 14.25 32.84
N MET A 88 -6.34 15.25 33.44
CA MET A 88 -7.71 15.62 33.06
C MET A 88 -7.78 16.41 31.75
N ASP A 89 -6.72 17.13 31.37
CA ASP A 89 -6.68 17.90 30.12
C ASP A 89 -6.63 16.94 28.92
N LEU A 90 -5.86 15.85 29.03
CA LEU A 90 -5.86 14.75 28.05
C LEU A 90 -7.22 14.04 27.95
N VAL A 91 -7.92 13.83 29.07
CA VAL A 91 -9.28 13.25 29.09
C VAL A 91 -10.28 14.20 28.42
N GLU A 92 -10.23 15.48 28.74
CA GLU A 92 -11.11 16.49 28.15
C GLU A 92 -10.88 16.66 26.64
N ALA A 93 -9.64 16.57 26.17
CA ALA A 93 -9.31 16.58 24.74
C ALA A 93 -9.85 15.35 23.99
N GLN A 94 -9.79 14.16 24.60
CA GLN A 94 -10.40 12.97 24.02
C GLN A 94 -11.94 13.09 23.98
N GLU A 95 -12.54 13.57 25.07
CA GLU A 95 -13.98 13.80 25.17
C GLU A 95 -14.45 14.87 24.16
N ALA A 96 -13.69 15.96 23.98
CA ALA A 96 -13.91 16.98 22.97
C ALA A 96 -14.01 16.36 21.57
N ARG A 97 -12.99 15.57 21.19
CA ARG A 97 -12.97 14.82 19.92
C ARG A 97 -14.18 13.91 19.79
N ARG A 98 -14.49 13.17 20.86
CA ARG A 98 -15.58 12.17 20.90
C ARG A 98 -16.95 12.80 20.71
N ILE A 99 -17.17 13.98 21.30
CA ILE A 99 -18.38 14.79 21.20
C ILE A 99 -18.46 15.43 19.81
N LEU A 100 -17.40 16.10 19.35
CA LEU A 100 -17.30 16.72 18.02
C LEU A 100 -17.70 15.75 16.90
N ASP A 101 -17.05 14.58 16.84
CA ASP A 101 -17.32 13.55 15.84
C ASP A 101 -18.75 12.96 15.98
N ARG A 102 -19.34 12.97 17.18
CA ARG A 102 -20.73 12.58 17.41
C ARG A 102 -21.72 13.64 16.93
N LEU A 103 -21.48 14.92 17.19
CA LEU A 103 -22.33 16.02 16.72
C LEU A 103 -22.34 16.03 15.20
N TYR A 104 -21.17 16.08 14.57
CA TYR A 104 -21.05 16.02 13.10
C TYR A 104 -21.72 14.78 12.51
N GLY A 105 -21.42 13.59 13.06
CA GLY A 105 -22.01 12.34 12.56
C GLY A 105 -23.53 12.26 12.76
N TYR A 106 -24.08 12.82 13.84
CA TYR A 106 -25.51 12.76 14.15
C TYR A 106 -26.33 13.76 13.32
N GLU A 107 -25.83 14.98 13.08
CA GLU A 107 -26.54 16.01 12.32
C GLU A 107 -26.40 15.85 10.80
N VAL A 108 -25.20 15.53 10.31
CA VAL A 108 -24.93 15.53 8.86
C VAL A 108 -25.30 14.20 8.19
N SER A 109 -25.27 13.05 8.90
CA SER A 109 -25.70 11.77 8.29
C SER A 109 -27.17 11.75 7.85
N PRO A 110 -28.14 12.28 8.63
CA PRO A 110 -29.53 12.45 8.16
C PRO A 110 -29.70 13.36 6.94
N VAL A 111 -28.78 14.30 6.70
CA VAL A 111 -28.75 15.09 5.46
C VAL A 111 -28.39 14.17 4.29
N LEU A 112 -27.31 13.41 4.41
CA LEU A 112 -26.90 12.43 3.39
C LEU A 112 -27.98 11.38 3.11
N TRP A 113 -28.74 10.96 4.13
CA TRP A 113 -29.85 10.02 3.97
C TRP A 113 -31.03 10.59 3.19
N ARG A 114 -31.34 11.88 3.40
CA ARG A 114 -32.45 12.56 2.71
C ARG A 114 -32.08 12.98 1.28
N LYS A 115 -30.82 13.30 1.02
CA LYS A 115 -30.37 13.95 -0.22
C LYS A 115 -29.47 13.10 -1.13
N VAL A 116 -28.93 11.97 -0.65
CA VAL A 116 -28.10 11.05 -1.46
C VAL A 116 -28.58 9.61 -1.33
N MET A 117 -28.38 8.96 -0.18
CA MET A 117 -28.77 7.56 0.04
C MET A 117 -28.91 7.21 1.52
N SER A 118 -29.93 6.43 1.87
CA SER A 118 -30.11 5.92 3.24
C SER A 118 -28.97 4.99 3.66
N GLY A 119 -28.46 5.16 4.89
CA GLY A 119 -27.41 4.30 5.47
C GLY A 119 -25.97 4.79 5.28
N LEU A 120 -25.77 5.89 4.56
CA LEU A 120 -24.49 6.62 4.50
C LEU A 120 -24.09 7.17 5.88
N SER A 121 -22.89 7.75 5.98
CA SER A 121 -22.48 8.47 7.18
C SER A 121 -21.60 9.66 6.87
N ALA A 122 -21.83 10.75 7.57
CA ALA A 122 -20.90 11.84 7.65
C ALA A 122 -19.90 11.60 8.80
N GLY A 123 -18.65 12.01 8.64
CA GLY A 123 -17.66 12.08 9.72
C GLY A 123 -16.50 12.96 9.28
N ARG A 124 -16.15 13.99 10.04
CA ARG A 124 -15.18 15.04 9.68
C ARG A 124 -13.98 14.50 8.90
N VAL A 125 -13.19 13.62 9.52
CA VAL A 125 -11.96 13.08 8.90
C VAL A 125 -12.23 12.07 7.77
N GLN A 126 -13.27 11.22 7.87
CA GLN A 126 -13.58 10.25 6.78
C GLN A 126 -14.08 10.95 5.50
N SER A 127 -14.85 12.04 5.65
CA SER A 127 -15.38 12.83 4.54
C SER A 127 -14.25 13.57 3.82
N VAL A 128 -13.27 14.10 4.57
CA VAL A 128 -12.08 14.76 4.01
C VAL A 128 -11.13 13.76 3.33
N ALA A 129 -10.89 12.59 3.92
CA ALA A 129 -10.11 11.53 3.25
C ALA A 129 -10.79 11.03 1.96
N THR A 130 -12.12 10.94 1.95
CA THR A 130 -12.91 10.65 0.74
C THR A 130 -12.76 11.77 -0.29
N ARG A 131 -12.78 13.04 0.14
CA ARG A 131 -12.57 14.20 -0.72
C ARG A 131 -11.20 14.18 -1.40
N LEU A 132 -10.11 13.86 -0.69
CA LEU A 132 -8.77 13.75 -1.31
C LEU A 132 -8.78 12.76 -2.49
N VAL A 133 -9.41 11.59 -2.32
CA VAL A 133 -9.50 10.57 -3.37
C VAL A 133 -10.39 11.04 -4.54
N VAL A 134 -11.50 11.74 -4.26
CA VAL A 134 -12.37 12.33 -5.30
C VAL A 134 -11.69 13.48 -6.04
N ASP A 135 -10.97 14.36 -5.36
CA ASP A 135 -10.26 15.50 -5.98
C ASP A 135 -9.10 14.99 -6.85
N ARG A 136 -8.35 13.96 -6.44
CA ARG A 136 -7.37 13.27 -7.30
C ARG A 136 -8.01 12.60 -8.52
N GLU A 137 -9.19 11.99 -8.37
CA GLU A 137 -9.87 11.40 -9.52
C GLU A 137 -10.40 12.49 -10.49
N ARG A 138 -10.85 13.63 -9.98
CA ARG A 138 -11.18 14.81 -10.80
C ARG A 138 -9.98 15.36 -11.58
N GLU A 139 -8.80 15.43 -10.95
CA GLU A 139 -7.54 15.78 -11.64
C GLU A 139 -7.28 14.83 -12.83
N ARG A 140 -7.55 13.53 -12.67
CA ARG A 140 -7.40 12.53 -13.74
C ARG A 140 -8.46 12.66 -14.83
N MET A 141 -9.73 12.89 -14.49
CA MET A 141 -10.82 13.12 -15.45
C MET A 141 -10.63 14.41 -16.28
N ALA A 142 -10.07 15.45 -15.65
CA ALA A 142 -9.75 16.71 -16.31
C ALA A 142 -8.46 16.66 -17.14
N PHE A 143 -7.59 15.68 -16.90
CA PHE A 143 -6.30 15.55 -17.56
C PHE A 143 -6.44 15.41 -19.08
N ARG A 144 -5.50 16.00 -19.83
CA ARG A 144 -5.35 15.81 -21.27
C ARG A 144 -3.97 15.25 -21.56
N VAL A 145 -3.96 14.10 -22.23
CA VAL A 145 -2.73 13.45 -22.68
C VAL A 145 -2.14 14.25 -23.83
N SER A 146 -0.82 14.41 -23.79
CA SER A 146 -0.02 14.98 -24.87
C SER A 146 1.09 14.01 -25.22
N SER A 147 1.23 13.72 -26.51
CA SER A 147 2.39 13.02 -27.02
C SER A 147 3.59 13.96 -27.10
N TYR A 148 4.77 13.45 -26.79
CA TYR A 148 6.04 14.14 -26.98
C TYR A 148 7.12 13.11 -27.30
N TRP A 149 8.04 13.48 -28.18
CA TRP A 149 9.12 12.59 -28.59
C TRP A 149 10.45 13.08 -28.03
N ASP A 150 11.35 12.14 -27.76
CA ASP A 150 12.76 12.41 -27.59
C ASP A 150 13.60 11.50 -28.49
N VAL A 151 14.92 11.63 -28.38
CA VAL A 151 15.86 10.72 -29.04
C VAL A 151 16.74 10.14 -27.94
N GLU A 152 16.73 8.81 -27.81
CA GLU A 152 17.66 8.08 -26.99
C GLU A 152 18.86 7.63 -27.83
N GLY A 153 20.02 7.54 -27.20
CA GLY A 153 21.24 7.06 -27.82
C GLY A 153 22.08 6.24 -26.87
N THR A 154 22.81 5.26 -27.38
CA THR A 154 23.86 4.58 -26.60
C THR A 154 25.21 4.87 -27.23
N PHE A 155 25.99 5.70 -26.55
CA PHE A 155 27.25 6.26 -27.01
C PHE A 155 28.43 5.35 -26.64
N ASP A 156 29.48 5.42 -27.46
CA ASP A 156 30.75 4.71 -27.33
C ASP A 156 31.86 5.73 -27.04
N ALA A 157 32.48 5.62 -25.86
CA ALA A 157 33.64 6.44 -25.47
C ALA A 157 34.98 5.89 -26.01
N GLY A 158 34.96 4.73 -26.67
CA GLY A 158 36.13 4.05 -27.19
C GLY A 158 36.77 3.06 -26.21
N GLU A 159 37.67 2.22 -26.74
CA GLU A 159 38.20 1.04 -26.02
C GLU A 159 39.14 1.40 -24.85
N LYS A 160 39.48 2.68 -24.67
CA LYS A 160 40.33 3.18 -23.57
C LYS A 160 39.60 3.25 -22.21
N HIS A 161 38.27 3.07 -22.17
CA HIS A 161 37.48 3.13 -20.93
C HIS A 161 36.86 1.77 -20.59
N GLU A 162 36.92 1.36 -19.30
CA GLU A 162 36.24 0.15 -18.81
C GLU A 162 34.73 0.18 -19.10
N GLN A 163 34.08 1.31 -18.78
CA GLN A 163 32.66 1.54 -19.01
C GLN A 163 32.41 2.11 -20.43
N ARG A 164 32.94 1.44 -21.47
CA ARG A 164 32.97 1.90 -22.87
C ARG A 164 31.64 2.48 -23.37
N MET A 165 30.54 1.80 -23.05
CA MET A 165 29.21 2.09 -23.60
C MET A 165 28.31 2.72 -22.55
N PHE A 166 27.61 3.81 -22.89
CA PHE A 166 26.75 4.53 -21.95
C PHE A 166 25.52 5.17 -22.61
N PRO A 167 24.36 5.24 -21.92
CA PRO A 167 23.15 5.86 -22.46
C PRO A 167 23.22 7.39 -22.39
N GLY A 168 22.60 8.06 -23.35
CA GLY A 168 22.35 9.50 -23.33
C GLY A 168 20.98 9.81 -23.96
N ARG A 169 20.28 10.79 -23.42
CA ARG A 169 19.00 11.28 -23.95
C ARG A 169 19.14 12.69 -24.51
N LEU A 170 18.45 12.97 -25.62
CA LEU A 170 18.42 14.30 -26.22
C LEU A 170 17.87 15.31 -25.20
N PHE A 171 18.57 16.43 -25.05
CA PHE A 171 18.31 17.43 -24.01
C PHE A 171 17.98 18.80 -24.58
N SER A 172 18.63 19.20 -25.67
CA SER A 172 18.34 20.45 -26.37
C SER A 172 18.65 20.36 -27.86
N VAL A 173 17.89 21.15 -28.63
CA VAL A 173 18.11 21.41 -30.06
C VAL A 173 18.23 22.92 -30.23
N ASP A 174 19.26 23.38 -30.93
CA ASP A 174 19.59 24.80 -31.17
C ASP A 174 19.61 25.65 -29.87
N GLY A 175 20.10 25.04 -28.78
CA GLY A 175 20.17 25.62 -27.44
C GLY A 175 18.86 25.64 -26.65
N ALA A 176 17.72 25.35 -27.28
CA ALA A 176 16.42 25.25 -26.62
C ALA A 176 16.18 23.83 -26.08
N ARG A 177 15.71 23.69 -24.83
CA ARG A 177 15.48 22.37 -24.21
C ARG A 177 14.38 21.59 -24.92
N VAL A 178 14.56 20.28 -25.08
CA VAL A 178 13.48 19.40 -25.55
C VAL A 178 12.40 19.26 -24.46
N ALA A 179 11.15 19.23 -24.88
CA ALA A 179 10.01 19.04 -24.00
C ALA A 179 9.99 17.61 -23.43
N THR A 180 9.71 17.49 -22.13
CA THR A 180 9.55 16.20 -21.44
C THR A 180 8.16 16.13 -20.82
N GLY A 181 7.76 15.00 -20.24
CA GLY A 181 6.47 14.90 -19.54
C GLY A 181 6.26 15.97 -18.45
N SER A 182 7.34 16.50 -17.87
CA SER A 182 7.29 17.60 -16.88
C SER A 182 7.11 19.01 -17.48
N SER A 183 7.22 19.16 -18.80
CA SER A 183 7.02 20.42 -19.51
C SER A 183 5.55 20.77 -19.68
N PHE A 184 4.65 19.77 -19.61
CA PHE A 184 3.22 19.91 -19.89
C PHE A 184 2.37 20.12 -18.62
N GLY A 185 1.29 20.88 -18.76
CA GLY A 185 0.26 21.05 -17.74
C GLY A 185 -0.78 19.93 -17.77
N ALA A 186 -1.72 19.96 -16.84
CA ALA A 186 -2.85 19.02 -16.82
C ALA A 186 -3.82 19.21 -18.00
N ASP A 187 -3.76 20.36 -18.67
CA ASP A 187 -4.46 20.70 -19.92
C ASP A 187 -3.75 20.18 -21.18
N GLY A 188 -2.61 19.48 -21.03
CA GLY A 188 -1.78 18.99 -22.13
C GLY A 188 -0.96 20.08 -22.83
N GLN A 189 -1.02 21.33 -22.39
CA GLN A 189 -0.27 22.43 -23.01
C GLN A 189 1.10 22.62 -22.35
N LEU A 190 2.06 23.21 -23.07
CA LEU A 190 3.35 23.57 -22.49
C LEU A 190 3.15 24.60 -21.36
N THR A 191 3.72 24.31 -20.20
CA THR A 191 3.68 25.22 -19.04
C THR A 191 4.43 26.53 -19.33
N SER A 192 4.10 27.59 -18.62
CA SER A 192 4.80 28.89 -18.74
C SER A 192 6.31 28.84 -18.48
N ARG A 193 6.80 27.79 -17.82
CA ARG A 193 8.24 27.52 -17.59
C ARG A 193 8.92 26.78 -18.76
N ALA A 194 8.14 26.15 -19.62
CA ALA A 194 8.60 25.35 -20.76
C ALA A 194 8.06 25.88 -22.11
N LYS A 195 7.50 27.10 -22.15
CA LYS A 195 6.96 27.73 -23.36
C LYS A 195 7.95 27.87 -24.52
N ASP A 196 9.24 27.94 -24.21
CA ASP A 196 10.34 28.09 -25.16
C ASP A 196 11.07 26.74 -25.38
N ALA A 197 10.46 25.61 -24.96
CA ALA A 197 10.98 24.27 -25.17
C ALA A 197 10.61 23.72 -26.55
N VAL A 198 11.50 22.93 -27.15
CA VAL A 198 11.28 22.23 -28.42
C VAL A 198 10.39 21.02 -28.16
N HIS A 199 9.13 21.10 -28.59
CA HIS A 199 8.21 19.97 -28.60
C HIS A 199 8.40 19.18 -29.90
N LEU A 200 9.04 18.01 -29.80
CA LEU A 200 9.22 17.11 -30.94
C LEU A 200 8.00 16.21 -31.11
N ASP A 201 7.61 16.02 -32.37
CA ASP A 201 6.74 14.93 -32.82
C ASP A 201 7.57 13.78 -33.40
N GLN A 202 6.90 12.69 -33.79
CA GLN A 202 7.52 11.50 -34.38
C GLN A 202 8.43 11.85 -35.56
N ARG A 203 7.91 12.65 -36.49
CA ARG A 203 8.60 12.98 -37.74
C ARG A 203 9.82 13.83 -37.48
N ALA A 204 9.75 14.76 -36.52
CA ALA A 204 10.88 15.59 -36.12
C ALA A 204 11.97 14.76 -35.42
N ALA A 205 11.59 13.83 -34.54
CA ALA A 205 12.54 12.95 -33.86
C ALA A 205 13.21 11.94 -34.81
N GLU A 206 12.44 11.30 -35.70
CA GLU A 206 12.97 10.41 -36.75
C GLU A 206 13.91 11.15 -37.72
N ALA A 207 13.55 12.38 -38.11
CA ALA A 207 14.41 13.22 -38.96
C ALA A 207 15.72 13.63 -38.25
N LEU A 208 15.69 13.87 -36.94
CA LEU A 208 16.90 14.10 -36.15
C LEU A 208 17.77 12.85 -36.07
N VAL A 209 17.20 11.66 -35.85
CA VAL A 209 17.95 10.39 -35.86
C VAL A 209 18.64 10.17 -37.20
N ALA A 210 17.91 10.23 -38.32
CA ALA A 210 18.47 10.08 -39.66
C ALA A 210 19.53 11.15 -39.97
N GLY A 211 19.34 12.38 -39.46
CA GLY A 211 20.31 13.46 -39.57
C GLY A 211 21.58 13.27 -38.73
N LEU A 212 21.62 12.33 -37.79
CA LEU A 212 22.72 12.11 -36.84
C LEU A 212 23.46 10.78 -37.03
N GLU A 213 23.03 9.90 -37.95
CA GLU A 213 23.62 8.55 -38.17
C GLU A 213 25.14 8.55 -38.42
N SER A 214 25.66 9.62 -39.04
CA SER A 214 27.10 9.76 -39.35
C SER A 214 27.79 10.86 -38.53
N THR A 215 27.10 11.43 -37.54
CA THR A 215 27.63 12.50 -36.69
C THR A 215 28.56 11.93 -35.63
N THR A 216 29.80 12.42 -35.60
CA THR A 216 30.67 12.27 -34.42
C THR A 216 30.26 13.31 -33.38
N PHE A 217 30.15 12.88 -32.13
CA PHE A 217 29.78 13.74 -31.01
C PHE A 217 31.02 14.12 -30.20
N GLU A 218 30.96 15.26 -29.52
CA GLU A 218 32.03 15.79 -28.67
C GLU A 218 31.52 15.96 -27.24
N VAL A 219 32.32 15.59 -26.24
CA VAL A 219 32.01 15.86 -24.83
C VAL A 219 32.15 17.36 -24.55
N ARG A 220 31.02 18.07 -24.51
CA ARG A 220 30.95 19.52 -24.27
C ARG A 220 31.09 19.92 -22.81
N SER A 221 30.67 19.07 -21.87
CA SER A 221 30.95 19.28 -20.46
C SER A 221 30.87 18.00 -19.62
N VAL A 222 31.65 17.97 -18.54
CA VAL A 222 31.64 16.89 -17.54
C VAL A 222 31.52 17.48 -16.14
N GLU A 223 30.32 17.42 -15.55
CA GLU A 223 30.06 17.91 -14.20
C GLU A 223 29.99 16.77 -13.18
N ALA A 224 31.07 16.56 -12.43
CA ALA A 224 31.07 15.67 -11.26
C ALA A 224 30.74 16.45 -9.97
N LYS A 225 29.64 16.09 -9.30
CA LYS A 225 29.19 16.69 -8.04
C LYS A 225 29.18 15.65 -6.92
N PRO A 226 29.92 15.84 -5.81
CA PRO A 226 29.82 14.95 -4.67
C PRO A 226 28.42 15.08 -4.05
N TYR A 227 27.78 13.96 -3.77
CA TYR A 227 26.52 13.92 -3.04
C TYR A 227 26.67 13.16 -1.72
N ARG A 228 25.80 13.51 -0.79
CA ARG A 228 25.76 12.96 0.56
C ARG A 228 24.31 12.74 0.95
N ARG A 229 23.93 11.49 1.22
CA ARG A 229 22.58 11.11 1.64
C ARG A 229 22.59 10.71 3.11
N GLN A 230 21.75 11.38 3.90
CA GLN A 230 21.61 11.08 5.32
C GLN A 230 20.74 9.82 5.54
N PRO A 231 21.01 9.01 6.57
CA PRO A 231 20.14 7.92 6.96
C PRO A 231 18.76 8.44 7.33
N TYR A 232 17.77 7.64 6.97
CA TYR A 232 16.39 7.90 7.32
C TYR A 232 16.16 7.96 8.83
N ALA A 233 15.15 8.75 9.21
CA ALA A 233 14.68 8.77 10.58
C ALA A 233 14.12 7.38 11.00
N PRO A 234 14.22 7.05 12.30
CA PRO A 234 13.48 5.95 12.91
C PRO A 234 11.99 5.99 12.57
N PHE A 235 11.30 4.85 12.62
CA PHE A 235 9.90 4.81 12.25
C PHE A 235 9.03 5.60 13.23
N ARG A 236 8.19 6.46 12.67
CA ARG A 236 6.89 6.82 13.26
C ARG A 236 5.77 6.06 12.56
N THR A 237 4.56 6.13 13.10
CA THR A 237 3.39 5.35 12.66
C THR A 237 3.13 5.41 11.16
N THR A 238 3.19 6.62 10.59
CA THR A 238 2.93 6.88 9.16
C THR A 238 4.01 6.30 8.25
N THR A 239 5.28 6.50 8.59
CA THR A 239 6.41 5.92 7.85
C THR A 239 6.44 4.40 7.93
N LEU A 240 6.02 3.81 9.06
CA LEU A 240 5.87 2.36 9.20
C LEU A 240 4.74 1.82 8.31
N GLN A 241 3.58 2.50 8.28
CA GLN A 241 2.47 2.12 7.41
C GLN A 241 2.85 2.23 5.92
N GLN A 242 3.57 3.27 5.53
CA GLN A 242 4.09 3.45 4.16
C GLN A 242 5.04 2.31 3.78
N GLU A 243 6.10 2.07 4.55
CA GLU A 243 7.11 1.05 4.21
C GLU A 243 6.58 -0.38 4.32
N ALA A 244 5.71 -0.68 5.29
CA ALA A 244 5.04 -1.99 5.35
C ALA A 244 4.08 -2.20 4.15
N SER A 245 3.46 -1.14 3.64
CA SER A 245 2.66 -1.24 2.41
C SER A 245 3.52 -1.49 1.18
N ARG A 246 4.61 -0.73 1.00
CA ARG A 246 5.54 -0.84 -0.13
C ARG A 246 6.32 -2.16 -0.15
N LYS A 247 6.93 -2.55 0.98
CA LYS A 247 7.84 -3.71 1.06
C LYS A 247 7.15 -5.02 1.46
N LEU A 248 6.09 -4.96 2.27
CA LEU A 248 5.44 -6.17 2.80
C LEU A 248 4.06 -6.45 2.18
N GLY A 249 3.50 -5.50 1.42
CA GLY A 249 2.15 -5.58 0.86
C GLY A 249 1.03 -5.38 1.88
N PHE A 250 1.35 -4.87 3.08
CA PHE A 250 0.39 -4.75 4.17
C PHE A 250 -0.55 -3.55 4.00
N SER A 251 -1.83 -3.72 4.34
CA SER A 251 -2.73 -2.58 4.58
C SER A 251 -2.36 -1.90 5.89
N ALA A 252 -2.67 -0.61 6.04
CA ALA A 252 -2.45 0.15 7.27
C ALA A 252 -3.09 -0.56 8.49
N SER A 253 -4.27 -1.17 8.31
CA SER A 253 -4.95 -1.97 9.34
C SER A 253 -4.17 -3.25 9.70
N SER A 254 -3.62 -3.95 8.70
CA SER A 254 -2.77 -5.12 8.91
C SER A 254 -1.49 -4.75 9.67
N THR A 255 -0.78 -3.72 9.21
CA THR A 255 0.45 -3.20 9.85
C THR A 255 0.20 -2.85 11.31
N MET A 256 -0.84 -2.09 11.62
CA MET A 256 -1.16 -1.72 13.01
C MET A 256 -1.57 -2.93 13.86
N SER A 257 -2.26 -3.92 13.29
CA SER A 257 -2.65 -5.14 13.99
C SER A 257 -1.45 -6.05 14.30
N VAL A 258 -0.45 -6.11 13.42
CA VAL A 258 0.80 -6.84 13.64
C VAL A 258 1.68 -6.09 14.65
N ALA A 259 1.85 -4.78 14.47
CA ALA A 259 2.63 -3.93 15.39
C ALA A 259 2.06 -3.95 16.82
N GLN A 260 0.73 -3.96 16.98
CA GLN A 260 0.10 -4.11 18.29
C GLN A 260 0.50 -5.44 18.97
N ARG A 261 0.55 -6.56 18.24
CA ARG A 261 1.02 -7.84 18.81
C ARG A 261 2.50 -7.83 19.15
N LEU A 262 3.33 -7.17 18.36
CA LEU A 262 4.75 -6.99 18.67
C LEU A 262 4.95 -6.14 19.93
N TYR A 263 4.17 -5.07 20.11
CA TYR A 263 4.19 -4.22 21.32
C TYR A 263 3.68 -4.98 22.56
N GLU A 264 2.49 -5.61 22.48
CA GLU A 264 1.89 -6.36 23.59
C GLU A 264 2.78 -7.53 24.07
N ASN A 265 3.59 -8.12 23.18
CA ASN A 265 4.57 -9.16 23.50
C ASN A 265 5.98 -8.62 23.83
N GLY A 266 6.16 -7.30 23.94
CA GLY A 266 7.42 -6.67 24.36
C GLY A 266 8.56 -6.70 23.34
N PHE A 267 8.27 -6.88 22.05
CA PHE A 267 9.28 -6.82 20.98
C PHE A 267 9.58 -5.41 20.49
N ILE A 268 8.59 -4.51 20.43
CA ILE A 268 8.75 -3.13 19.96
C ILE A 268 8.15 -2.10 20.94
N THR A 269 8.57 -0.84 20.82
CA THR A 269 7.96 0.32 21.48
C THR A 269 6.55 0.61 20.96
N TYR A 270 5.82 1.51 21.62
CA TYR A 270 4.44 1.84 21.29
C TYR A 270 4.27 2.30 19.83
N MET A 271 3.40 1.60 19.09
CA MET A 271 3.28 1.73 17.64
C MET A 271 2.46 2.93 17.14
N ARG A 272 1.93 3.78 18.03
CA ARG A 272 1.07 4.94 17.69
C ARG A 272 1.73 6.29 18.02
N THR A 273 2.98 6.42 17.62
CA THR A 273 3.82 7.60 17.79
C THR A 273 3.92 8.43 16.51
N ASP A 274 3.99 9.75 16.64
CA ASP A 274 4.41 10.72 15.60
C ASP A 274 5.90 11.11 15.72
N SER A 275 6.52 10.78 16.85
CA SER A 275 7.91 11.01 17.18
C SER A 275 8.88 10.14 16.38
N THR A 276 10.03 10.70 16.08
CA THR A 276 11.19 10.00 15.49
C THR A 276 12.40 9.97 16.44
N THR A 277 12.21 10.43 17.67
CA THR A 277 13.22 10.50 18.71
C THR A 277 13.55 9.09 19.23
N LEU A 278 14.83 8.85 19.53
CA LEU A 278 15.29 7.65 20.25
C LEU A 278 15.85 8.06 21.61
N SER A 279 15.60 7.23 22.61
CA SER A 279 16.20 7.32 23.96
C SER A 279 17.71 7.03 23.92
N GLU A 280 18.46 7.51 24.90
CA GLU A 280 19.92 7.31 24.97
C GLU A 280 20.30 5.81 25.04
N THR A 281 19.46 4.99 25.69
CA THR A 281 19.59 3.53 25.73
C THR A 281 19.39 2.91 24.36
N ALA A 282 18.34 3.29 23.63
CA ALA A 282 18.07 2.81 22.28
C ALA A 282 19.12 3.25 21.25
N VAL A 283 19.59 4.50 21.34
CA VAL A 283 20.72 5.02 20.56
C VAL A 283 21.98 4.19 20.82
N SER A 284 22.26 3.85 22.07
CA SER A 284 23.40 3.00 22.44
C SER A 284 23.24 1.57 21.90
N ALA A 285 22.07 0.96 22.03
CA ALA A 285 21.75 -0.37 21.49
C ALA A 285 21.90 -0.44 19.97
N ALA A 286 21.37 0.56 19.24
CA ALA A 286 21.52 0.67 17.79
C ALA A 286 23.00 0.83 17.38
N ARG A 287 23.76 1.69 18.05
CA ARG A 287 25.19 1.93 17.76
C ARG A 287 26.06 0.70 18.04
N ASN A 288 25.73 -0.10 19.05
CA ASN A 288 26.38 -1.38 19.30
C ASN A 288 26.09 -2.36 18.16
N GLN A 289 24.83 -2.52 17.75
CA GLN A 289 24.45 -3.35 16.59
C GLN A 289 25.12 -2.90 15.28
N VAL A 290 25.27 -1.59 15.03
CA VAL A 290 26.05 -1.09 13.89
C VAL A 290 27.51 -1.57 13.96
N THR A 291 28.12 -1.52 15.14
CA THR A 291 29.51 -1.92 15.35
C THR A 291 29.70 -3.43 15.21
N GLU A 292 28.77 -4.22 15.74
CA GLU A 292 28.79 -5.69 15.73
C GLU A 292 28.56 -6.29 14.33
N LEU A 293 27.67 -5.69 13.53
CA LEU A 293 27.25 -6.25 12.23
C LEU A 293 27.89 -5.60 11.00
N TYR A 294 28.20 -4.30 11.08
CA TYR A 294 28.76 -3.54 9.94
C TYR A 294 30.17 -3.01 10.19
N GLY A 295 30.65 -3.05 11.44
CA GLY A 295 31.97 -2.56 11.82
C GLY A 295 32.02 -1.06 12.12
N ARG A 296 33.11 -0.63 12.78
CA ARG A 296 33.30 0.77 13.23
C ARG A 296 33.28 1.79 12.09
N ASP A 297 33.68 1.40 10.88
CA ASP A 297 33.70 2.31 9.73
C ASP A 297 32.30 2.77 9.30
N TYR A 298 31.25 2.03 9.65
CA TYR A 298 29.86 2.41 9.42
C TYR A 298 29.23 3.18 10.59
N LEU A 299 29.92 3.32 11.72
CA LEU A 299 29.45 4.05 12.90
C LEU A 299 29.89 5.53 12.83
N PRO A 300 28.97 6.51 12.91
CA PRO A 300 29.32 7.93 12.98
C PRO A 300 29.88 8.28 14.37
N ASP A 301 30.86 9.20 14.42
CA ASP A 301 31.57 9.57 15.65
C ASP A 301 30.60 10.04 16.75
N ALA A 302 29.68 10.93 16.38
CA ALA A 302 28.58 11.37 17.24
C ALA A 302 27.30 10.54 17.00
N PRO A 303 26.47 10.32 18.04
CA PRO A 303 25.11 9.79 17.88
C PRO A 303 24.23 10.69 17.01
N ARG A 304 23.23 10.12 16.35
CA ARG A 304 22.26 10.88 15.54
C ARG A 304 20.98 11.13 16.29
N THR A 305 20.59 12.40 16.35
CA THR A 305 19.31 12.86 16.90
C THR A 305 18.39 13.31 15.76
N TYR A 306 17.18 12.77 15.73
CA TYR A 306 16.14 13.18 14.79
C TYR A 306 15.11 14.03 15.54
N ALA A 307 14.96 15.29 15.16
CA ALA A 307 13.97 16.17 15.76
C ALA A 307 12.59 15.86 15.19
N SER A 308 11.59 15.66 16.06
CA SER A 308 10.19 15.69 15.62
C SER A 308 9.85 17.06 15.04
N LYS A 309 9.03 17.08 13.99
CA LYS A 309 8.43 18.32 13.47
C LYS A 309 7.16 18.72 14.23
N VAL A 310 6.49 17.75 14.86
CA VAL A 310 5.19 17.92 15.50
C VAL A 310 5.40 18.47 16.91
N LYS A 311 4.66 19.53 17.26
CA LYS A 311 4.74 20.24 18.54
C LYS A 311 3.53 19.95 19.44
N ASN A 312 3.40 18.72 19.90
CA ASN A 312 2.20 18.22 20.58
C ASN A 312 2.44 17.86 22.04
N ALA A 313 1.42 18.06 22.88
CA ALA A 313 1.43 17.61 24.27
C ALA A 313 1.60 16.09 24.46
N GLN A 314 1.54 15.32 23.36
CA GLN A 314 1.79 13.87 23.33
C GLN A 314 3.26 13.48 23.04
N GLU A 315 4.18 14.46 22.92
CA GLU A 315 5.62 14.28 22.61
C GLU A 315 6.44 13.43 23.60
N ALA A 316 5.83 12.84 24.63
CA ALA A 316 6.50 11.88 25.51
C ALA A 316 6.92 10.58 24.78
N HIS A 317 6.37 10.32 23.58
CA HIS A 317 6.60 9.05 22.88
C HIS A 317 7.96 8.99 22.16
N GLU A 318 8.55 7.79 22.21
CA GLU A 318 9.70 7.42 21.40
C GLU A 318 9.26 6.99 19.98
N ALA A 319 10.21 6.87 19.06
CA ALA A 319 10.00 6.20 17.79
C ALA A 319 9.64 4.71 17.95
N ILE A 320 9.06 4.13 16.90
CA ILE A 320 8.83 2.69 16.76
C ILE A 320 10.17 2.01 16.46
N ARG A 321 10.66 1.25 17.45
CA ARG A 321 11.96 0.56 17.45
C ARG A 321 11.85 -0.79 18.16
N PRO A 322 12.86 -1.68 18.08
CA PRO A 322 12.95 -2.83 18.98
C PRO A 322 13.02 -2.40 20.45
N SER A 323 12.36 -3.14 21.34
CA SER A 323 12.33 -2.89 22.79
C SER A 323 13.62 -3.29 23.51
N GLY A 324 13.87 -2.68 24.67
CA GLY A 324 14.96 -3.04 25.58
C GLY A 324 16.29 -2.33 25.35
N ASP A 325 17.20 -2.49 26.31
CA ASP A 325 18.57 -1.95 26.32
C ASP A 325 19.53 -2.71 25.39
N ARG A 326 19.14 -3.90 24.95
CA ARG A 326 19.79 -4.68 23.88
C ARG A 326 18.73 -5.19 22.92
N PHE A 327 18.81 -4.76 21.66
CA PHE A 327 17.92 -5.25 20.62
C PHE A 327 18.23 -6.71 20.30
N ARG A 328 17.18 -7.55 20.26
CA ARG A 328 17.25 -8.89 19.69
C ARG A 328 17.44 -8.73 18.18
N THR A 329 18.31 -9.51 17.55
CA THR A 329 18.31 -9.61 16.08
C THR A 329 17.04 -10.33 15.62
N PRO A 330 16.56 -10.14 14.38
CA PRO A 330 15.35 -10.83 13.88
C PRO A 330 15.39 -12.35 14.12
N ALA A 331 16.53 -13.00 13.84
CA ALA A 331 16.75 -14.43 14.08
C ALA A 331 16.65 -14.84 15.57
N GLN A 332 17.00 -13.97 16.51
CA GLN A 332 16.91 -14.23 17.96
C GLN A 332 15.49 -14.09 18.52
N THR A 333 14.53 -13.61 17.74
CA THR A 333 13.17 -13.34 18.26
C THR A 333 12.28 -14.59 18.37
N GLY A 334 12.55 -15.63 17.58
CA GLY A 334 11.63 -16.76 17.40
C GLY A 334 10.31 -16.39 16.71
N LEU A 335 10.16 -15.17 16.19
CA LEU A 335 8.97 -14.75 15.44
C LEU A 335 8.94 -15.42 14.07
N THR A 336 7.73 -15.60 13.54
CA THR A 336 7.50 -16.13 12.19
C THR A 336 6.46 -15.30 11.43
N GLY A 337 6.41 -15.48 10.11
CA GLY A 337 5.42 -14.84 9.24
C GLY A 337 5.41 -13.31 9.34
N ASP A 338 4.22 -12.71 9.35
CA ASP A 338 4.05 -11.25 9.34
C ASP A 338 4.66 -10.53 10.55
N GLN A 339 4.73 -11.19 11.71
CA GLN A 339 5.36 -10.61 12.90
C GLN A 339 6.88 -10.50 12.73
N PHE A 340 7.53 -11.54 12.19
CA PHE A 340 8.95 -11.51 11.84
C PHE A 340 9.23 -10.39 10.83
N ARG A 341 8.51 -10.38 9.71
CA ARG A 341 8.73 -9.43 8.60
C ARG A 341 8.57 -7.97 9.04
N LEU A 342 7.60 -7.66 9.90
CA LEU A 342 7.42 -6.30 10.41
C LEU A 342 8.48 -5.94 11.47
N TYR A 343 8.86 -6.89 12.32
CA TYR A 343 9.93 -6.67 13.31
C TYR A 343 11.28 -6.40 12.63
N GLU A 344 11.64 -7.21 11.64
CA GLU A 344 12.85 -7.09 10.84
C GLU A 344 12.91 -5.72 10.16
N LEU A 345 11.82 -5.28 9.53
CA LEU A 345 11.71 -3.94 8.93
C LEU A 345 11.99 -2.84 9.97
N ILE A 346 11.37 -2.92 11.15
CA ILE A 346 11.55 -1.96 12.26
C ILE A 346 13.00 -1.96 12.77
N TRP A 347 13.59 -3.15 12.94
CA TRP A 347 14.96 -3.34 13.39
C TRP A 347 15.96 -2.73 12.40
N MET A 348 15.85 -3.05 11.10
CA MET A 348 16.75 -2.52 10.05
C MET A 348 16.69 -0.99 9.98
N ARG A 349 15.49 -0.39 9.99
CA ARG A 349 15.31 1.07 9.97
C ARG A 349 15.95 1.74 11.20
N THR A 350 15.80 1.13 12.38
CA THR A 350 16.37 1.65 13.62
C THR A 350 17.90 1.62 13.59
N VAL A 351 18.50 0.49 13.20
CA VAL A 351 19.96 0.35 13.09
C VAL A 351 20.53 1.30 12.03
N ALA A 352 19.92 1.34 10.84
CA ALA A 352 20.32 2.24 9.76
C ALA A 352 20.30 3.73 10.18
N SER A 353 19.32 4.14 10.98
CA SER A 353 19.23 5.53 11.50
C SER A 353 20.45 5.99 12.31
N GLN A 354 21.30 5.07 12.80
CA GLN A 354 22.51 5.39 13.56
C GLN A 354 23.82 5.12 12.80
N MET A 355 23.76 4.83 11.49
CA MET A 355 24.93 4.59 10.64
C MET A 355 25.48 5.88 10.00
N LYS A 356 26.65 5.83 9.35
CA LYS A 356 27.20 6.94 8.55
C LYS A 356 26.35 7.24 7.31
N ASP A 357 26.47 8.46 6.79
CA ASP A 357 25.81 8.88 5.56
C ASP A 357 26.34 8.07 4.38
N ALA A 358 25.49 7.83 3.38
CA ALA A 358 25.96 7.34 2.09
C ALA A 358 26.58 8.51 1.31
N THR A 359 27.73 8.29 0.69
CA THR A 359 28.41 9.32 -0.10
C THR A 359 28.81 8.78 -1.46
N GLY A 360 28.81 9.64 -2.46
CA GLY A 360 29.16 9.27 -3.82
C GLY A 360 29.33 10.47 -4.73
N GLN A 361 29.43 10.20 -6.03
CA GLN A 361 29.48 11.22 -7.07
C GLN A 361 28.27 11.07 -7.99
N SER A 362 27.66 12.19 -8.34
CA SER A 362 26.72 12.30 -9.46
C SER A 362 27.46 12.98 -10.60
N VAL A 363 27.50 12.34 -11.76
CA VAL A 363 28.24 12.80 -12.94
C VAL A 363 27.24 13.11 -14.04
N SER A 364 27.27 14.32 -14.58
CA SER A 364 26.50 14.67 -15.79
C SER A 364 27.48 14.94 -16.93
N VAL A 365 27.32 14.19 -18.02
CA VAL A 365 28.08 14.37 -19.26
C VAL A 365 27.17 14.96 -20.32
N ARG A 366 27.67 15.97 -21.05
CA ARG A 366 26.98 16.61 -22.18
C ARG A 366 27.69 16.30 -23.48
N LEU A 367 26.97 15.71 -24.42
CA LEU A 367 27.50 15.35 -25.73
C LEU A 367 26.89 16.26 -26.78
N GLY A 368 27.71 17.06 -27.45
CA GLY A 368 27.30 17.90 -28.56
C GLY A 368 27.46 17.20 -29.89
N GLY A 369 26.54 17.44 -30.81
CA GLY A 369 26.66 17.02 -32.21
C GLY A 369 25.92 18.01 -33.11
N ALA A 370 26.19 17.95 -34.41
CA ALA A 370 25.40 18.65 -35.42
C ALA A 370 24.69 17.63 -36.30
N ALA A 371 23.38 17.80 -36.50
CA ALA A 371 22.65 17.02 -37.49
C ALA A 371 23.00 17.50 -38.92
N ALA A 372 22.85 16.64 -39.92
CA ALA A 372 23.05 16.98 -41.34
C ALA A 372 22.13 18.13 -41.84
N SER A 373 21.06 18.44 -41.11
CA SER A 373 20.20 19.61 -41.31
C SER A 373 20.83 20.94 -40.87
N GLY A 374 21.98 20.91 -40.19
CA GLY A 374 22.66 22.06 -39.58
C GLY A 374 22.22 22.40 -38.16
N GLN A 375 21.32 21.60 -37.57
CA GLN A 375 20.82 21.82 -36.21
C GLN A 375 21.83 21.35 -35.15
N ASP A 376 22.02 22.16 -34.11
CA ASP A 376 22.89 21.84 -32.99
C ASP A 376 22.14 20.99 -31.95
N VAL A 377 22.62 19.78 -31.66
CA VAL A 377 22.00 18.88 -30.69
C VAL A 377 22.91 18.66 -29.48
N VAL A 378 22.30 18.57 -28.30
CA VAL A 378 22.99 18.15 -27.08
C VAL A 378 22.26 16.98 -26.44
N PHE A 379 22.96 15.88 -26.25
CA PHE A 379 22.54 14.75 -25.43
C PHE A 379 23.07 14.90 -24.00
N SER A 380 22.37 14.31 -23.05
CA SER A 380 22.72 14.28 -21.63
C SER A 380 22.79 12.83 -21.15
N ALA A 381 23.94 12.45 -20.60
CA ALA A 381 24.06 11.27 -19.76
C ALA A 381 24.15 11.69 -18.30
N SER A 382 23.53 10.95 -17.39
CA SER A 382 23.63 11.18 -15.95
C SER A 382 23.89 9.87 -15.22
N GLY A 383 25.02 9.82 -14.52
CA GLY A 383 25.45 8.69 -13.71
C GLY A 383 25.48 9.03 -12.23
N ARG A 384 25.47 7.98 -11.41
CA ARG A 384 25.64 8.07 -9.96
C ARG A 384 26.41 6.85 -9.48
N VAL A 385 27.48 7.08 -8.73
CA VAL A 385 28.33 6.04 -8.14
C VAL A 385 28.44 6.27 -6.64
N ILE A 386 28.28 5.23 -5.83
CA ILE A 386 28.33 5.25 -4.38
C ILE A 386 29.76 4.92 -3.95
N SER A 387 30.53 5.95 -3.59
CA SER A 387 31.88 5.76 -3.04
C SER A 387 31.86 5.11 -1.65
N PHE A 388 30.76 5.25 -0.91
CA PHE A 388 30.56 4.59 0.39
C PHE A 388 29.06 4.44 0.71
N HIS A 389 28.60 3.20 0.91
CA HIS A 389 27.17 2.92 1.11
C HIS A 389 26.58 3.46 2.42
N GLY A 390 27.39 3.61 3.47
CA GLY A 390 26.88 4.01 4.79
C GLY A 390 25.66 3.18 5.22
N PHE A 391 24.59 3.86 5.63
CA PHE A 391 23.33 3.22 6.02
C PHE A 391 22.62 2.40 4.94
N LEU A 392 22.89 2.64 3.64
CA LEU A 392 22.23 1.88 2.55
C LEU A 392 22.57 0.39 2.59
N LYS A 393 23.69 0.01 3.23
CA LYS A 393 24.05 -1.41 3.48
C LYS A 393 23.11 -2.11 4.47
N ALA A 394 22.31 -1.35 5.23
CA ALA A 394 21.32 -1.87 6.18
C ALA A 394 19.86 -1.56 5.78
N TYR A 395 19.61 -0.44 5.09
CA TYR A 395 18.25 -0.03 4.73
C TYR A 395 18.19 0.87 3.50
N VAL A 396 17.32 0.50 2.55
CA VAL A 396 16.92 1.32 1.39
C VAL A 396 15.40 1.51 1.42
N GLU A 397 14.89 2.72 1.24
CA GLU A 397 13.45 3.01 1.28
C GLU A 397 12.76 2.60 -0.03
N GLY A 398 11.51 2.12 0.05
CA GLY A 398 10.71 1.85 -1.14
C GLY A 398 10.23 3.14 -1.82
N ARG A 399 10.01 3.10 -3.14
CA ARG A 399 9.42 4.21 -3.89
C ARG A 399 8.04 3.85 -4.43
N ASP A 400 7.11 4.82 -4.39
CA ASP A 400 5.71 4.64 -4.80
C ASP A 400 5.50 4.76 -6.32
N ASP A 401 6.46 5.32 -7.05
CA ASP A 401 6.39 5.71 -8.46
C ASP A 401 7.22 4.81 -9.41
N GLY A 402 7.86 3.78 -8.87
CA GLY A 402 8.80 2.93 -9.63
C GLY A 402 10.15 3.60 -9.92
N GLY A 403 10.46 4.76 -9.32
CA GLY A 403 11.74 5.42 -9.49
C GLY A 403 12.93 4.63 -8.94
N GLU A 404 14.13 4.93 -9.44
CA GLU A 404 15.37 4.21 -9.10
C GLU A 404 15.66 4.16 -7.58
N ALA A 405 15.95 2.98 -7.03
CA ALA A 405 16.29 2.83 -5.62
C ALA A 405 17.55 3.62 -5.21
N ASP A 406 17.68 3.97 -3.93
CA ASP A 406 18.69 4.94 -3.48
C ASP A 406 20.13 4.41 -3.50
N ASP A 407 20.27 3.10 -3.59
CA ASP A 407 21.47 2.30 -3.79
C ASP A 407 21.77 1.99 -5.26
N ARG A 408 20.85 2.25 -6.20
CA ARG A 408 21.08 2.03 -7.63
C ARG A 408 22.19 2.95 -8.17
N GLU A 409 23.25 2.34 -8.68
CA GLU A 409 24.30 3.02 -9.44
C GLU A 409 24.00 3.03 -10.94
N THR A 410 24.46 4.10 -11.59
CA THR A 410 24.58 4.19 -13.05
C THR A 410 25.98 4.70 -13.32
N ARG A 411 26.90 3.83 -13.72
CA ARG A 411 28.30 4.20 -13.99
C ARG A 411 28.41 4.81 -15.38
N LEU A 412 29.22 5.86 -15.50
CA LEU A 412 29.58 6.48 -16.78
C LEU A 412 31.11 6.34 -16.98
N PRO A 413 31.60 6.29 -18.23
CA PRO A 413 33.02 6.33 -18.50
C PRO A 413 33.66 7.63 -17.98
N ALA A 414 34.92 7.53 -17.57
CA ALA A 414 35.75 8.68 -17.22
C ALA A 414 36.24 9.39 -18.50
N VAL A 415 35.34 10.17 -19.12
CA VAL A 415 35.63 11.04 -20.28
C VAL A 415 36.02 12.45 -19.83
N GLU A 416 36.77 13.15 -20.67
CA GLU A 416 37.16 14.55 -20.48
C GLU A 416 36.46 15.49 -21.48
N GLU A 417 36.46 16.80 -21.23
CA GLU A 417 35.91 17.79 -22.18
C GLU A 417 36.75 17.81 -23.46
N GLY A 418 36.10 17.74 -24.63
CA GLY A 418 36.74 17.57 -25.94
C GLY A 418 36.98 16.12 -26.36
N ASP A 419 36.68 15.10 -25.53
CA ASP A 419 36.70 13.71 -26.00
C ASP A 419 35.68 13.49 -27.13
N ALA A 420 36.11 12.84 -28.21
CA ALA A 420 35.23 12.42 -29.29
C ALA A 420 34.53 11.11 -28.92
N VAL A 421 33.22 11.06 -29.10
CA VAL A 421 32.38 9.88 -28.85
C VAL A 421 31.47 9.60 -30.05
N VAL A 422 31.13 8.33 -30.27
CA VAL A 422 30.31 7.90 -31.40
C VAL A 422 28.99 7.36 -30.89
N ALA A 423 27.87 7.73 -31.53
CA ALA A 423 26.60 7.06 -31.26
C ALA A 423 26.62 5.68 -31.94
N ALA A 424 26.64 4.60 -31.15
CA ALA A 424 26.55 3.24 -31.71
C ALA A 424 25.10 2.80 -31.96
N SER A 425 24.14 3.51 -31.37
CA SER A 425 22.72 3.45 -31.71
C SER A 425 22.05 4.77 -31.34
N LEU A 426 21.07 5.20 -32.15
CA LEU A 426 20.13 6.28 -31.89
C LEU A 426 18.72 5.79 -32.21
N ALA A 427 17.74 6.13 -31.39
CA ALA A 427 16.34 5.78 -31.60
C ALA A 427 15.43 6.95 -31.20
N ALA A 428 14.43 7.24 -32.02
CA ALA A 428 13.36 8.16 -31.66
C ALA A 428 12.38 7.40 -30.75
N ASP A 429 12.10 7.92 -29.55
CA ASP A 429 11.16 7.30 -28.60
C ASP A 429 9.96 8.20 -28.36
N GLY A 430 8.78 7.56 -28.30
CA GLY A 430 7.48 8.19 -28.34
C GLY A 430 6.77 8.07 -27.00
N HIS A 431 6.63 9.19 -26.30
CA HIS A 431 6.10 9.24 -24.95
C HIS A 431 4.73 9.92 -24.90
N GLU A 432 3.93 9.54 -23.91
CA GLU A 432 2.69 10.24 -23.55
C GLU A 432 2.75 10.75 -22.12
N THR A 433 2.18 11.93 -21.87
CA THR A 433 1.99 12.45 -20.52
C THR A 433 0.99 11.58 -19.76
N LYS A 434 1.32 11.23 -18.51
CA LYS A 434 0.48 10.35 -17.67
C LYS A 434 -0.34 11.17 -16.67
N PRO A 435 -1.64 10.87 -16.48
CA PRO A 435 -2.46 11.56 -15.48
C PRO A 435 -1.94 11.29 -14.06
N PRO A 436 -2.14 12.22 -13.10
CA PRO A 436 -1.66 12.08 -11.72
C PRO A 436 -1.99 10.71 -11.11
N ALA A 437 -0.99 10.08 -10.49
CA ALA A 437 -1.14 8.75 -9.91
C ALA A 437 -2.24 8.74 -8.83
N ARG A 438 -3.09 7.71 -8.85
CA ARG A 438 -4.06 7.48 -7.77
C ARG A 438 -3.36 7.25 -6.45
N TYR A 439 -4.02 7.59 -5.35
CA TYR A 439 -3.49 7.24 -4.04
C TYR A 439 -3.48 5.72 -3.83
N THR A 440 -2.45 5.21 -3.17
CA THR A 440 -2.46 3.92 -2.48
C THR A 440 -2.82 4.18 -1.00
N GLU A 441 -2.93 3.14 -0.16
CA GLU A 441 -3.00 3.40 1.29
C GLU A 441 -1.75 4.14 1.79
N ALA A 442 -0.55 3.81 1.30
CA ALA A 442 0.69 4.49 1.67
C ALA A 442 0.66 5.98 1.32
N THR A 443 0.36 6.32 0.07
CA THR A 443 0.38 7.72 -0.37
C THR A 443 -0.79 8.53 0.17
N LEU A 444 -1.95 7.92 0.48
CA LEU A 444 -3.02 8.63 1.20
C LEU A 444 -2.68 8.85 2.68
N VAL A 445 -2.03 7.90 3.36
CA VAL A 445 -1.52 8.13 4.74
C VAL A 445 -0.49 9.26 4.75
N LYS A 446 0.40 9.30 3.76
CA LYS A 446 1.36 10.39 3.58
C LYS A 446 0.67 11.74 3.37
N GLU A 447 -0.28 11.82 2.44
CA GLU A 447 -1.04 13.06 2.15
C GLU A 447 -1.82 13.56 3.37
N LEU A 448 -2.44 12.65 4.13
CA LEU A 448 -3.15 13.00 5.36
C LEU A 448 -2.18 13.54 6.43
N GLU A 449 -0.98 12.99 6.55
CA GLU A 449 0.06 13.51 7.46
C GLU A 449 0.64 14.85 7.01
N GLU A 450 0.96 15.02 5.72
CA GLU A 450 1.52 16.27 5.18
C GLU A 450 0.54 17.45 5.26
N ARG A 451 -0.76 17.16 5.37
CA ARG A 451 -1.83 18.13 5.63
C ARG A 451 -2.27 18.20 7.10
N GLU A 452 -1.61 17.48 7.99
CA GLU A 452 -1.92 17.42 9.45
C GLU A 452 -3.35 16.94 9.78
N ILE A 453 -3.99 16.23 8.83
CA ILE A 453 -5.35 15.69 8.92
C ILE A 453 -5.32 14.32 9.61
N GLY A 454 -5.82 14.29 10.84
CA GLY A 454 -5.83 13.10 11.68
C GLY A 454 -4.51 12.88 12.40
N ARG A 455 -4.38 11.71 13.03
CA ARG A 455 -3.30 11.35 13.96
C ARG A 455 -2.97 9.84 13.88
N PRO A 456 -1.80 9.37 14.36
CA PRO A 456 -1.38 7.96 14.40
C PRO A 456 -2.45 6.91 14.72
N SER A 457 -3.32 7.20 15.70
CA SER A 457 -4.42 6.32 16.15
C SER A 457 -5.56 6.16 15.12
N THR A 458 -5.63 7.03 14.12
CA THR A 458 -6.79 7.18 13.21
C THR A 458 -6.54 6.71 11.78
N TYR A 459 -5.32 6.77 11.24
CA TYR A 459 -5.05 6.51 9.81
C TYR A 459 -5.61 5.17 9.32
N ALA A 460 -5.31 4.07 10.02
CA ALA A 460 -5.83 2.74 9.69
C ALA A 460 -7.37 2.64 9.80
N ALA A 461 -7.97 3.37 10.77
CA ALA A 461 -9.41 3.41 10.96
C ALA A 461 -10.11 4.22 9.85
N ILE A 462 -9.50 5.31 9.38
CA ILE A 462 -9.97 6.11 8.23
C ILE A 462 -10.01 5.22 6.98
N MET A 463 -8.91 4.52 6.66
CA MET A 463 -8.85 3.60 5.51
C MET A 463 -9.93 2.52 5.59
N GLY A 464 -10.02 1.82 6.72
CA GLY A 464 -11.03 0.78 6.93
C GLY A 464 -12.47 1.31 6.84
N THR A 465 -12.69 2.58 7.19
CA THR A 465 -14.01 3.21 7.15
C THR A 465 -14.42 3.63 5.74
N ILE A 466 -13.55 4.30 4.97
CA ILE A 466 -13.90 4.75 3.60
C ILE A 466 -14.09 3.57 2.63
N LEU A 467 -13.28 2.50 2.81
CA LEU A 467 -13.43 1.23 2.09
C LEU A 467 -14.69 0.47 2.55
N GLY A 468 -14.86 0.28 3.87
CA GLY A 468 -15.98 -0.48 4.43
C GLY A 468 -17.36 0.13 4.23
N ARG A 469 -17.41 1.43 3.86
CA ARG A 469 -18.65 2.16 3.55
C ARG A 469 -18.93 2.33 2.05
N GLY A 470 -18.06 1.83 1.18
CA GLY A 470 -18.25 1.92 -0.27
C GLY A 470 -18.13 3.33 -0.83
N TYR A 471 -17.35 4.21 -0.18
CA TYR A 471 -16.94 5.47 -0.80
C TYR A 471 -15.79 5.27 -1.77
N VAL A 472 -14.89 4.35 -1.41
CA VAL A 472 -13.66 4.03 -2.15
C VAL A 472 -13.58 2.50 -2.29
N TYR A 473 -13.08 2.02 -3.42
CA TYR A 473 -12.71 0.63 -3.63
C TYR A 473 -11.24 0.52 -4.06
N LYS A 474 -10.72 -0.71 -4.14
CA LYS A 474 -9.34 -0.98 -4.60
C LYS A 474 -9.33 -1.57 -6.00
N LYS A 475 -8.60 -0.96 -6.93
CA LYS A 475 -8.21 -1.54 -8.24
C LYS A 475 -6.71 -1.81 -8.16
N GLY A 476 -6.33 -3.05 -7.84
CA GLY A 476 -4.97 -3.38 -7.41
C GLY A 476 -4.63 -2.74 -6.06
N THR A 477 -3.52 -1.99 -5.99
CA THR A 477 -3.13 -1.18 -4.81
C THR A 477 -3.75 0.22 -4.79
N ALA A 478 -4.30 0.68 -5.92
CA ALA A 478 -4.86 2.02 -6.07
C ALA A 478 -6.26 2.13 -5.44
N LEU A 479 -6.50 3.25 -4.76
CA LEU A 479 -7.76 3.69 -4.20
C LEU A 479 -8.54 4.45 -5.28
N VAL A 480 -9.72 3.93 -5.66
CA VAL A 480 -10.61 4.51 -6.67
C VAL A 480 -11.91 4.93 -5.99
N PRO A 481 -12.41 6.16 -6.17
CA PRO A 481 -13.69 6.56 -5.62
C PRO A 481 -14.86 5.97 -6.41
N HIS A 482 -15.91 5.55 -5.72
CA HIS A 482 -17.20 5.29 -6.38
C HIS A 482 -17.91 6.61 -6.70
N TRP A 483 -18.77 6.63 -7.71
CA TRP A 483 -19.62 7.79 -8.04
C TRP A 483 -20.47 8.31 -6.87
N LEU A 484 -20.85 7.43 -5.94
CA LEU A 484 -21.48 7.80 -4.66
C LEU A 484 -20.64 8.80 -3.84
N ALA A 485 -19.30 8.66 -3.85
CA ALA A 485 -18.42 9.59 -3.17
C ALA A 485 -18.42 10.97 -3.82
N PHE A 486 -18.54 11.08 -5.15
CA PHE A 486 -18.66 12.37 -5.83
C PHE A 486 -19.93 13.12 -5.38
N SER A 487 -21.08 12.45 -5.30
CA SER A 487 -22.32 13.09 -4.83
C SER A 487 -22.25 13.54 -3.37
N VAL A 488 -21.64 12.72 -2.49
CA VAL A 488 -21.44 13.10 -1.09
C VAL A 488 -20.45 14.25 -0.95
N VAL A 489 -19.32 14.21 -1.66
CA VAL A 489 -18.31 15.28 -1.64
C VAL A 489 -18.87 16.57 -2.23
N ARG A 490 -19.63 16.53 -3.33
CA ARG A 490 -20.31 17.68 -3.93
C ARG A 490 -21.24 18.35 -2.91
N LEU A 491 -22.16 17.59 -2.32
CA LEU A 491 -23.08 18.07 -1.28
C LEU A 491 -22.34 18.73 -0.10
N LEU A 492 -21.28 18.08 0.39
CA LEU A 492 -20.52 18.60 1.52
C LEU A 492 -19.71 19.86 1.17
N VAL A 493 -19.18 19.98 -0.05
CA VAL A 493 -18.47 21.18 -0.52
C VAL A 493 -19.44 22.35 -0.73
N GLU A 494 -20.63 22.10 -1.28
CA GLU A 494 -21.63 23.14 -1.55
C GLU A 494 -22.32 23.65 -0.27
N HIS A 495 -22.60 22.79 0.71
CA HIS A 495 -23.41 23.14 1.89
C HIS A 495 -22.67 23.12 3.23
N PHE A 496 -21.50 22.48 3.32
CA PHE A 496 -20.69 22.39 4.54
C PHE A 496 -19.21 22.77 4.29
N PRO A 497 -18.92 23.87 3.55
CA PRO A 497 -17.59 24.16 3.02
C PRO A 497 -16.50 24.24 4.10
N ARG A 498 -16.80 24.81 5.28
CA ARG A 498 -15.87 24.85 6.43
C ARG A 498 -15.59 23.44 6.95
N GLN A 499 -16.61 22.62 7.17
CA GLN A 499 -16.46 21.32 7.81
C GLN A 499 -15.88 20.22 6.88
N ILE A 500 -15.78 20.48 5.58
CA ILE A 500 -15.13 19.61 4.58
C ILE A 500 -13.81 20.19 4.05
N SER A 501 -13.34 21.32 4.58
CA SER A 501 -12.05 21.88 4.19
C SER A 501 -10.89 21.10 4.82
N TYR A 502 -9.74 21.15 4.16
CA TYR A 502 -8.53 20.48 4.62
C TYR A 502 -7.99 21.22 5.86
N GLU A 503 -8.01 22.54 5.76
CA GLU A 503 -7.49 23.52 6.72
C GLU A 503 -8.21 23.41 8.06
N PHE A 504 -9.56 23.48 8.07
CA PHE A 504 -10.36 23.36 9.28
C PHE A 504 -10.19 21.99 9.97
N THR A 505 -9.94 20.94 9.19
CA THR A 505 -9.75 19.60 9.75
C THR A 505 -8.40 19.44 10.43
N ALA A 506 -7.36 20.13 9.93
CA ALA A 506 -6.05 20.24 10.58
C ALA A 506 -6.12 21.13 11.82
N GLU A 507 -6.61 22.37 11.68
CA GLU A 507 -6.82 23.35 12.77
C GLU A 507 -7.57 22.74 13.96
N MET A 508 -8.59 21.93 13.69
CA MET A 508 -9.37 21.27 14.74
C MET A 508 -8.56 20.24 15.54
N GLU A 509 -7.57 19.56 14.94
CA GLU A 509 -6.70 18.65 15.70
C GLU A 509 -5.72 19.46 16.57
N ASP A 510 -5.25 20.62 16.11
CA ASP A 510 -4.43 21.54 16.92
C ASP A 510 -5.22 22.12 18.09
N VAL A 511 -6.50 22.47 17.90
CA VAL A 511 -7.42 22.85 18.99
C VAL A 511 -7.54 21.74 20.03
N LEU A 512 -7.63 20.48 19.62
CA LEU A 512 -7.63 19.34 20.54
C LEU A 512 -6.29 19.20 21.27
N ASP A 513 -5.17 19.56 20.64
CA ASP A 513 -3.82 19.53 21.23
C ASP A 513 -3.54 20.77 22.13
N GLU A 514 -4.31 21.84 21.98
CA GLU A 514 -4.38 22.98 22.92
C GLU A 514 -5.28 22.70 24.14
N ILE A 515 -6.41 22.01 23.96
CA ILE A 515 -7.22 21.49 25.08
C ILE A 515 -6.38 20.50 25.90
N ALA A 516 -5.69 19.57 25.22
CA ALA A 516 -4.81 18.57 25.85
C ALA A 516 -3.63 19.17 26.65
N GLY A 517 -3.32 20.44 26.46
CA GLY A 517 -2.29 21.15 27.22
C GLY A 517 -2.82 22.30 28.07
N GLY A 518 -4.12 22.28 28.42
CA GLY A 518 -4.76 23.25 29.32
C GLY A 518 -4.82 24.68 28.79
N ARG A 519 -4.68 24.90 27.48
CA ARG A 519 -4.63 26.24 26.84
C ARG A 519 -5.98 26.70 26.28
N LYS A 520 -6.89 25.77 25.97
CA LYS A 520 -8.25 26.04 25.48
C LYS A 520 -9.29 25.29 26.33
N ASP A 521 -10.46 25.91 26.51
CA ASP A 521 -11.60 25.30 27.21
C ASP A 521 -12.45 24.46 26.24
N ARG A 522 -12.64 23.18 26.59
CA ARG A 522 -13.41 22.22 25.79
C ARG A 522 -14.81 22.74 25.42
N ASN A 523 -15.54 23.31 26.39
CA ASN A 523 -16.94 23.65 26.19
C ASN A 523 -17.12 24.85 25.25
N SER A 524 -16.19 25.80 25.30
CA SER A 524 -16.15 26.98 24.42
C SER A 524 -15.90 26.58 22.96
N GLU A 525 -14.94 25.69 22.70
CA GLU A 525 -14.64 25.21 21.35
C GLU A 525 -15.80 24.37 20.75
N LEU A 526 -16.44 23.53 21.58
CA LEU A 526 -17.64 22.79 21.19
C LEU A 526 -18.83 23.72 20.92
N ALA A 527 -18.97 24.81 21.68
CA ALA A 527 -20.01 25.82 21.47
C ALA A 527 -19.82 26.55 20.13
N GLU A 528 -18.61 27.04 19.83
CA GLU A 528 -18.32 27.70 18.55
C GLU A 528 -18.53 26.74 17.37
N PHE A 529 -18.17 25.46 17.51
CA PHE A 529 -18.41 24.46 16.48
C PHE A 529 -19.91 24.21 16.21
N TYR A 530 -20.70 24.02 17.27
CA TYR A 530 -22.09 23.57 17.14
C TYR A 530 -23.07 24.71 16.94
N PHE A 531 -22.98 25.76 17.77
CA PHE A 531 -23.88 26.92 17.75
C PHE A 531 -23.33 28.09 16.90
N GLY A 532 -22.02 28.16 16.68
CA GLY A 532 -21.37 29.28 15.98
C GLY A 532 -20.86 30.36 16.95
N GLY A 533 -20.19 31.36 16.40
CA GLY A 533 -19.62 32.47 17.19
C GLY A 533 -18.89 33.49 16.32
N GLY A 534 -19.07 34.79 16.60
CA GLY A 534 -18.51 35.85 15.76
C GLY A 534 -19.00 35.74 14.31
N ASP A 535 -18.07 35.62 13.36
CA ASP A 535 -18.35 35.44 11.92
C ASP A 535 -18.56 33.96 11.51
N VAL A 536 -18.51 33.03 12.47
CA VAL A 536 -18.63 31.58 12.24
C VAL A 536 -20.08 31.10 12.37
N VAL A 537 -20.61 30.51 11.30
CA VAL A 537 -21.90 29.79 11.30
C VAL A 537 -21.72 28.40 11.92
N GLY A 538 -22.53 28.09 12.94
CA GLY A 538 -22.51 26.80 13.65
C GLY A 538 -23.09 25.64 12.84
N LEU A 539 -22.67 24.42 13.17
CA LEU A 539 -23.19 23.20 12.55
C LEU A 539 -24.72 23.06 12.66
N GLN A 540 -25.30 23.44 13.81
CA GLN A 540 -26.75 23.36 14.02
C GLN A 540 -27.49 24.21 13.00
N THR A 541 -27.09 25.48 12.85
CA THR A 541 -27.67 26.44 11.88
C THR A 541 -27.56 25.92 10.45
N LEU A 542 -26.38 25.43 10.05
CA LEU A 542 -26.16 24.86 8.70
C LEU A 542 -27.09 23.69 8.38
N VAL A 543 -27.46 22.87 9.37
CA VAL A 543 -28.36 21.72 9.18
C VAL A 543 -29.84 22.11 9.30
N SER A 544 -30.19 23.11 10.11
CA SER A 544 -31.58 23.58 10.27
C SER A 544 -32.03 24.52 9.15
N GLU A 545 -31.14 25.35 8.63
CA GLU A 545 -31.39 26.30 7.52
C GLU A 545 -31.07 25.69 6.15
N LEU A 546 -30.80 24.38 6.11
CA LEU A 546 -30.53 23.64 4.90
C LEU A 546 -31.77 23.63 3.98
N GLY A 547 -31.75 24.49 2.96
CA GLY A 547 -32.86 24.65 2.01
C GLY A 547 -33.14 23.44 1.13
N ASP A 548 -34.00 23.63 0.13
CA ASP A 548 -34.36 22.57 -0.81
C ASP A 548 -33.23 22.25 -1.81
N ILE A 549 -32.25 21.47 -1.34
CA ILE A 549 -31.22 20.85 -2.19
C ILE A 549 -31.90 19.91 -3.19
N ASP A 550 -31.69 20.13 -4.49
CA ASP A 550 -32.08 19.17 -5.53
C ASP A 550 -31.13 17.95 -5.48
N ALA A 551 -31.64 16.88 -4.89
CA ALA A 551 -30.97 15.59 -4.81
C ALA A 551 -30.70 14.96 -6.19
N LYS A 552 -31.55 15.26 -7.18
CA LYS A 552 -31.36 14.82 -8.56
C LYS A 552 -30.21 15.60 -9.20
N GLU A 553 -30.12 16.92 -9.00
CA GLU A 553 -29.00 17.72 -9.52
C GLU A 553 -27.66 17.30 -8.89
N THR A 554 -27.60 17.19 -7.55
CA THR A 554 -26.39 16.78 -6.80
C THR A 554 -25.88 15.39 -7.21
N ALA A 555 -26.79 14.53 -7.68
CA ALA A 555 -26.49 13.18 -8.17
C ALA A 555 -26.26 13.10 -9.68
N THR A 556 -26.24 14.23 -10.41
CA THR A 556 -25.98 14.30 -11.87
C THR A 556 -24.58 14.86 -12.13
N PHE A 557 -23.86 14.27 -13.08
CA PHE A 557 -22.55 14.71 -13.55
C PHE A 557 -22.53 14.68 -15.09
N PRO A 558 -22.14 15.77 -15.79
CA PRO A 558 -21.97 15.76 -17.24
C PRO A 558 -20.80 14.86 -17.66
N VAL A 559 -20.91 14.16 -18.79
CA VAL A 559 -19.85 13.28 -19.32
C VAL A 559 -19.44 13.77 -20.69
N GLY A 560 -18.19 14.25 -20.82
CA GLY A 560 -17.71 14.89 -22.06
C GLY A 560 -17.99 16.40 -22.17
N GLY A 561 -18.43 17.04 -21.08
CA GLY A 561 -18.79 18.46 -21.04
C GLY A 561 -20.31 18.68 -21.04
N ASP A 562 -20.75 19.90 -20.71
CA ASP A 562 -22.17 20.23 -20.54
C ASP A 562 -22.96 20.13 -21.86
N ASP A 563 -22.33 20.48 -22.98
CA ASP A 563 -22.93 20.43 -24.33
C ASP A 563 -23.06 19.01 -24.92
N SER A 564 -22.54 17.98 -24.23
CA SER A 564 -22.56 16.58 -24.69
C SER A 564 -23.97 15.98 -24.76
N GLY A 565 -24.91 16.52 -23.98
CA GLY A 565 -26.23 15.91 -23.74
C GLY A 565 -26.19 14.57 -22.99
N VAL A 566 -25.01 14.12 -22.53
CA VAL A 566 -24.82 12.84 -21.84
C VAL A 566 -24.45 13.10 -20.37
N HIS A 567 -25.19 12.47 -19.47
CA HIS A 567 -25.02 12.65 -18.03
C HIS A 567 -24.93 11.31 -17.32
N LEU A 568 -24.00 11.19 -16.36
CA LEU A 568 -24.04 10.14 -15.35
C LEU A 568 -24.95 10.57 -14.20
N ARG A 569 -25.75 9.63 -13.72
CA ARG A 569 -26.67 9.79 -12.60
C ARG A 569 -26.46 8.70 -11.55
N VAL A 570 -26.29 9.11 -10.28
CA VAL A 570 -26.18 8.19 -9.15
C VAL A 570 -27.59 7.87 -8.61
N GLY A 571 -28.15 6.75 -9.04
CA GLY A 571 -29.47 6.29 -8.63
C GLY A 571 -29.45 5.39 -7.39
N ARG A 572 -30.65 5.10 -6.85
CA ARG A 572 -30.85 4.12 -5.76
C ARG A 572 -30.27 2.74 -6.03
N TYR A 573 -30.18 2.35 -7.30
CA TYR A 573 -29.76 1.01 -7.73
C TYR A 573 -28.32 0.94 -8.25
N GLY A 574 -27.61 2.07 -8.32
CA GLY A 574 -26.26 2.18 -8.88
C GLY A 574 -26.11 3.42 -9.78
N PRO A 575 -24.89 3.69 -10.27
CA PRO A 575 -24.65 4.69 -11.32
C PRO A 575 -25.19 4.20 -12.68
N TYR A 576 -25.75 5.12 -13.46
CA TYR A 576 -26.13 4.88 -14.85
C TYR A 576 -25.86 6.14 -15.68
N VAL A 577 -25.62 5.98 -16.98
CA VAL A 577 -25.61 7.08 -17.95
C VAL A 577 -26.98 7.26 -18.57
N GLU A 578 -27.33 8.50 -18.87
CA GLU A 578 -28.52 8.92 -19.61
C GLU A 578 -28.11 9.88 -20.73
N GLY A 579 -28.72 9.74 -21.91
CA GLY A 579 -28.36 10.51 -23.10
C GLY A 579 -29.54 10.70 -24.07
N PRO A 580 -29.34 11.42 -25.18
CA PRO A 580 -30.40 11.69 -26.15
C PRO A 580 -30.86 10.41 -26.86
N GLY A 581 -32.12 10.40 -27.29
CA GLY A 581 -32.67 9.42 -28.22
C GLY A 581 -32.25 9.70 -29.66
N ASP A 582 -32.51 8.75 -30.56
CA ASP A 582 -32.19 8.89 -31.99
C ASP A 582 -33.07 9.96 -32.69
N ASP A 583 -34.16 10.35 -32.04
CA ASP A 583 -35.06 11.45 -32.37
C ASP A 583 -34.61 12.81 -31.79
N GLY A 584 -33.50 12.85 -31.05
CA GLY A 584 -33.02 14.03 -30.34
C GLY A 584 -33.70 14.28 -28.98
N THR A 585 -34.61 13.40 -28.53
CA THR A 585 -35.28 13.58 -27.23
C THR A 585 -34.30 13.39 -26.08
N ALA A 586 -34.10 14.45 -25.28
CA ALA A 586 -33.15 14.43 -24.17
C ALA A 586 -33.49 13.36 -23.11
N TYR A 587 -32.46 12.66 -22.62
CA TYR A 587 -32.56 11.62 -21.58
C TYR A 587 -33.40 10.38 -21.94
N ALA A 588 -33.68 10.15 -23.23
CA ALA A 588 -34.48 9.01 -23.68
C ALA A 588 -33.75 7.65 -23.54
N LYS A 589 -32.43 7.61 -23.82
CA LYS A 589 -31.61 6.39 -23.65
C LYS A 589 -30.96 6.38 -22.27
N ARG A 590 -30.85 5.19 -21.67
CA ARG A 590 -30.17 4.96 -20.39
C ARG A 590 -29.40 3.65 -20.40
N ALA A 591 -28.23 3.60 -19.78
CA ALA A 591 -27.44 2.37 -19.63
C ALA A 591 -26.75 2.31 -18.26
N ASN A 592 -26.65 1.12 -17.68
CA ASN A 592 -26.00 0.93 -16.38
C ASN A 592 -24.48 1.12 -16.53
N VAL A 593 -23.86 1.75 -15.52
CA VAL A 593 -22.39 1.85 -15.45
C VAL A 593 -21.88 0.69 -14.57
N PRO A 594 -20.90 -0.11 -15.04
CA PRO A 594 -20.33 -1.19 -14.23
C PRO A 594 -19.76 -0.70 -12.89
N ASP A 595 -20.00 -1.45 -11.81
CA ASP A 595 -19.57 -1.10 -10.44
C ASP A 595 -18.02 -1.05 -10.30
N ASP A 596 -17.27 -1.60 -11.27
CA ASP A 596 -15.81 -1.71 -11.33
C ASP A 596 -15.15 -0.82 -12.41
N LEU A 597 -15.93 -0.06 -13.18
CA LEU A 597 -15.41 0.96 -14.10
C LEU A 597 -14.96 2.20 -13.29
N PRO A 598 -13.68 2.61 -13.35
CA PRO A 598 -13.23 3.83 -12.69
C PRO A 598 -13.83 5.10 -13.30
N PRO A 599 -14.01 6.17 -12.51
CA PRO A 599 -14.58 7.42 -13.00
C PRO A 599 -13.82 8.09 -14.16
N ASP A 600 -12.49 8.00 -14.21
CA ASP A 600 -11.70 8.53 -15.34
C ASP A 600 -11.81 7.72 -16.64
N GLU A 601 -12.11 6.42 -16.55
CA GLU A 601 -12.33 5.52 -17.70
C GLU A 601 -13.74 5.70 -18.32
N LEU A 602 -14.65 6.44 -17.66
CA LEU A 602 -15.95 6.84 -18.24
C LEU A 602 -15.81 8.08 -19.13
N THR A 603 -15.19 7.90 -20.29
CA THR A 603 -15.13 8.93 -21.33
C THR A 603 -16.48 9.10 -22.03
N LEU A 604 -16.62 10.16 -22.84
CA LEU A 604 -17.81 10.37 -23.68
C LEU A 604 -18.06 9.17 -24.61
N ASP A 605 -16.99 8.61 -25.20
CA ASP A 605 -17.12 7.48 -26.12
C ASP A 605 -17.47 6.19 -25.38
N LYS A 606 -16.94 5.97 -24.17
CA LYS A 606 -17.39 4.88 -23.30
C LYS A 606 -18.86 5.03 -22.91
N ALA A 607 -19.32 6.25 -22.65
CA ALA A 607 -20.73 6.52 -22.34
C ALA A 607 -21.65 6.28 -23.56
N LYS A 608 -21.21 6.63 -24.78
CA LYS A 608 -21.93 6.29 -26.02
C LYS A 608 -22.01 4.78 -26.26
N GLU A 609 -20.91 4.05 -26.05
CA GLU A 609 -20.86 2.58 -26.13
C GLU A 609 -21.86 1.92 -25.17
N LEU A 610 -21.93 2.41 -23.92
CA LEU A 610 -22.94 1.96 -22.96
C LEU A 610 -24.36 2.31 -23.43
N LEU A 611 -24.62 3.54 -23.89
CA LEU A 611 -25.93 4.00 -24.35
C LEU A 611 -26.42 3.30 -25.64
N ALA A 612 -25.52 2.73 -26.45
CA ALA A 612 -25.87 1.88 -27.58
C ALA A 612 -26.51 0.54 -27.14
N ASN A 613 -26.29 0.12 -25.89
CA ASN A 613 -26.86 -1.08 -25.28
C ASN A 613 -27.75 -0.70 -24.07
N PRO A 614 -28.92 -0.07 -24.27
CA PRO A 614 -29.68 0.52 -23.19
C PRO A 614 -30.22 -0.51 -22.19
N ALA A 615 -30.32 -0.09 -20.93
CA ALA A 615 -30.76 -0.93 -19.81
C ALA A 615 -32.27 -1.18 -19.87
N GLY A 616 -32.65 -2.45 -19.96
CA GLY A 616 -34.06 -2.89 -19.97
C GLY A 616 -34.74 -2.93 -21.34
N GLU A 617 -34.02 -2.69 -22.44
CA GLU A 617 -34.50 -3.09 -23.77
C GLU A 617 -34.57 -4.63 -23.85
N GLU A 618 -35.57 -5.15 -24.55
CA GLU A 618 -35.88 -6.58 -24.63
C GLU A 618 -35.80 -7.06 -26.08
N THR A 619 -34.74 -7.80 -26.40
CA THR A 619 -34.54 -8.39 -27.74
C THR A 619 -35.14 -9.79 -27.75
N PRO A 620 -36.28 -10.04 -28.43
CA PRO A 620 -36.88 -11.36 -28.51
C PRO A 620 -36.02 -12.29 -29.38
N LEU A 621 -35.66 -13.45 -28.83
CA LEU A 621 -34.84 -14.46 -29.51
C LEU A 621 -35.70 -15.58 -30.12
N GLY A 622 -36.91 -15.79 -29.60
CA GLY A 622 -37.87 -16.81 -30.03
C GLY A 622 -38.56 -17.49 -28.84
N GLU A 623 -39.27 -18.60 -29.09
CA GLU A 623 -39.94 -19.39 -28.05
C GLU A 623 -39.11 -20.62 -27.66
N ASP A 624 -39.06 -20.96 -26.37
CA ASP A 624 -38.49 -22.22 -25.87
C ASP A 624 -39.38 -23.40 -26.29
N PRO A 625 -38.89 -24.36 -27.12
CA PRO A 625 -39.68 -25.51 -27.56
C PRO A 625 -40.19 -26.42 -26.44
N GLU A 626 -39.54 -26.42 -25.26
CA GLU A 626 -39.95 -27.28 -24.13
C GLU A 626 -41.06 -26.63 -23.28
N THR A 627 -41.08 -25.31 -23.15
CA THR A 627 -42.01 -24.59 -22.26
C THR A 627 -43.00 -23.67 -22.97
N GLY A 628 -42.83 -23.42 -24.28
CA GLY A 628 -43.64 -22.49 -25.06
C GLY A 628 -43.46 -21.01 -24.71
N ARG A 629 -42.44 -20.67 -23.90
CA ARG A 629 -42.24 -19.30 -23.37
C ARG A 629 -41.29 -18.52 -24.25
N THR A 630 -41.60 -17.24 -24.49
CA THR A 630 -40.71 -16.32 -25.20
C THR A 630 -39.43 -16.09 -24.40
N ILE A 631 -38.28 -16.30 -25.03
CA ILE A 631 -36.95 -15.98 -24.51
C ILE A 631 -36.50 -14.62 -25.06
N VAL A 632 -36.01 -13.77 -24.17
CA VAL A 632 -35.53 -12.42 -24.49
C VAL A 632 -34.13 -12.19 -23.92
N ALA A 633 -33.28 -11.49 -24.67
CA ALA A 633 -32.03 -10.91 -24.16
C ALA A 633 -32.30 -9.49 -23.64
N LYS A 634 -31.66 -9.11 -22.52
CA LYS A 634 -31.80 -7.80 -21.88
C LYS A 634 -30.45 -7.32 -21.32
N ASN A 635 -30.20 -6.01 -21.32
CA ASN A 635 -29.08 -5.46 -20.55
C ASN A 635 -29.49 -5.21 -19.08
N GLY A 636 -28.82 -5.89 -18.14
CA GLY A 636 -29.10 -5.85 -16.72
C GLY A 636 -28.12 -5.02 -15.89
N ARG A 637 -28.32 -4.98 -14.56
CA ARG A 637 -27.38 -4.31 -13.64
C ARG A 637 -25.99 -4.98 -13.65
N TYR A 638 -25.94 -6.30 -13.84
CA TYR A 638 -24.72 -7.09 -13.77
C TYR A 638 -24.16 -7.44 -15.16
N GLY A 639 -24.53 -6.66 -16.18
CA GLY A 639 -24.27 -6.95 -17.59
C GLY A 639 -25.45 -7.61 -18.32
N PRO A 640 -25.25 -7.99 -19.59
CA PRO A 640 -26.28 -8.62 -20.41
C PRO A 640 -26.65 -10.02 -19.93
N TYR A 641 -27.94 -10.37 -20.08
CA TYR A 641 -28.48 -11.67 -19.68
C TYR A 641 -29.69 -12.05 -20.54
N VAL A 642 -29.98 -13.34 -20.64
CA VAL A 642 -31.22 -13.89 -21.19
C VAL A 642 -32.18 -14.26 -20.06
N THR A 643 -33.48 -14.13 -20.33
CA THR A 643 -34.57 -14.53 -19.43
C THR A 643 -35.75 -15.05 -20.24
N GLU A 644 -36.50 -15.98 -19.67
CA GLU A 644 -37.86 -16.26 -20.16
C GLU A 644 -38.82 -15.14 -19.72
N LEU A 645 -39.80 -14.83 -20.56
CA LEU A 645 -41.02 -14.12 -20.17
C LEU A 645 -42.01 -15.12 -19.57
N LEU A 646 -42.79 -14.66 -18.60
CA LEU A 646 -43.88 -15.42 -17.97
C LEU A 646 -45.20 -14.84 -18.45
N ASP A 647 -46.24 -15.67 -18.48
CA ASP A 647 -47.59 -15.26 -18.89
C ASP A 647 -48.27 -14.38 -17.83
N ASP A 648 -49.24 -13.56 -18.24
CA ASP A 648 -49.93 -12.60 -17.37
C ASP A 648 -50.62 -13.25 -16.16
N ASP A 649 -51.13 -14.47 -16.32
CA ASP A 649 -51.74 -15.24 -15.23
C ASP A 649 -50.70 -15.87 -14.28
N GLU A 650 -49.41 -15.87 -14.62
CA GLU A 650 -48.32 -16.20 -13.71
C GLU A 650 -47.89 -15.02 -12.81
N TYR A 651 -48.47 -13.82 -12.95
CA TYR A 651 -48.27 -12.70 -12.02
C TYR A 651 -49.38 -12.60 -10.96
N ASP A 652 -49.04 -12.12 -9.77
CA ASP A 652 -50.03 -11.75 -8.75
C ASP A 652 -50.68 -10.38 -9.05
N ALA A 653 -51.78 -10.06 -8.38
CA ALA A 653 -52.50 -8.80 -8.54
C ALA A 653 -51.72 -7.54 -8.09
N LYS A 654 -50.41 -7.65 -7.84
CA LYS A 654 -49.47 -6.57 -7.56
C LYS A 654 -48.30 -6.56 -8.56
N GLY A 655 -48.42 -7.28 -9.68
CA GLY A 655 -47.39 -7.38 -10.72
C GLY A 655 -46.17 -8.20 -10.29
N LYS A 656 -46.28 -9.05 -9.27
CA LYS A 656 -45.17 -9.89 -8.82
C LYS A 656 -45.34 -11.31 -9.32
N ALA A 657 -44.35 -11.80 -10.07
CA ALA A 657 -44.34 -13.16 -10.59
C ALA A 657 -44.52 -14.21 -9.47
N LYS A 658 -45.44 -15.16 -9.68
CA LYS A 658 -45.76 -16.29 -8.80
C LYS A 658 -44.67 -17.35 -8.87
N VAL A 659 -44.10 -17.55 -10.05
CA VAL A 659 -42.92 -18.37 -10.34
C VAL A 659 -41.73 -17.43 -10.59
N LYS A 660 -40.50 -17.88 -10.37
CA LYS A 660 -39.31 -17.10 -10.71
C LYS A 660 -38.88 -17.47 -12.14
N PRO A 661 -38.74 -16.52 -13.08
CA PRO A 661 -38.25 -16.85 -14.42
C PRO A 661 -36.81 -17.38 -14.37
N ARG A 662 -36.50 -18.32 -15.25
CA ARG A 662 -35.13 -18.74 -15.58
C ARG A 662 -34.36 -17.55 -16.16
N THR A 663 -33.10 -17.39 -15.75
CA THR A 663 -32.22 -16.28 -16.13
C THR A 663 -30.79 -16.78 -16.27
N GLY A 664 -30.13 -16.50 -17.40
CA GLY A 664 -28.72 -16.83 -17.64
C GLY A 664 -27.93 -15.59 -18.06
N SER A 665 -26.81 -15.29 -17.41
CA SER A 665 -25.91 -14.20 -17.84
C SER A 665 -25.21 -14.58 -19.15
N LEU A 666 -25.06 -13.61 -20.06
CA LEU A 666 -24.22 -13.80 -21.26
C LEU A 666 -22.76 -14.02 -20.85
N PHE A 667 -22.07 -14.82 -21.65
CA PHE A 667 -20.62 -15.02 -21.56
C PHE A 667 -19.87 -13.82 -22.13
N LYS A 668 -18.59 -13.66 -21.80
CA LYS A 668 -17.78 -12.51 -22.25
C LYS A 668 -17.61 -12.45 -23.77
N SER A 669 -17.74 -13.58 -24.45
CA SER A 669 -17.68 -13.71 -25.91
C SER A 669 -19.00 -13.41 -26.61
N MET A 670 -20.11 -13.25 -25.89
CA MET A 670 -21.45 -13.03 -26.44
C MET A 670 -21.86 -11.56 -26.35
N SER A 671 -22.48 -11.02 -27.40
CA SER A 671 -23.16 -9.72 -27.37
C SER A 671 -24.68 -9.87 -27.46
N LEU A 672 -25.40 -8.78 -27.16
CA LEU A 672 -26.86 -8.73 -27.32
C LEU A 672 -27.28 -8.77 -28.80
N ASP A 673 -26.42 -8.30 -29.71
CA ASP A 673 -26.70 -8.23 -31.15
C ASP A 673 -26.53 -9.58 -31.87
N THR A 674 -25.67 -10.47 -31.34
CA THR A 674 -25.31 -11.73 -32.01
C THR A 674 -25.84 -12.99 -31.33
N ILE A 675 -26.40 -12.90 -30.12
CA ILE A 675 -26.84 -14.08 -29.38
C ILE A 675 -28.04 -14.77 -30.05
N THR A 676 -27.93 -16.08 -30.24
CA THR A 676 -29.00 -16.91 -30.81
C THR A 676 -29.89 -17.54 -29.74
N LEU A 677 -31.11 -17.94 -30.12
CA LEU A 677 -32.02 -18.70 -29.24
C LEU A 677 -31.38 -19.99 -28.70
N ALA A 678 -30.59 -20.69 -29.53
CA ALA A 678 -29.93 -21.92 -29.13
C ALA A 678 -28.87 -21.70 -28.04
N GLU A 679 -28.14 -20.59 -28.08
CA GLU A 679 -27.20 -20.20 -27.02
C GLU A 679 -27.93 -19.71 -25.78
N ALA A 680 -29.02 -18.95 -25.93
CA ALA A 680 -29.85 -18.51 -24.83
C ALA A 680 -30.44 -19.69 -24.03
N LEU A 681 -30.96 -20.72 -24.72
CA LEU A 681 -31.46 -21.93 -24.07
C LEU A 681 -30.34 -22.71 -23.34
N LYS A 682 -29.12 -22.77 -23.90
CA LYS A 682 -27.95 -23.31 -23.18
C LYS A 682 -27.68 -22.53 -21.89
N LEU A 683 -27.66 -21.18 -21.93
CA LEU A 683 -27.46 -20.36 -20.74
C LEU A 683 -28.57 -20.54 -19.69
N LEU A 684 -29.82 -20.73 -20.13
CA LEU A 684 -30.99 -20.97 -19.25
C LEU A 684 -31.03 -22.38 -18.63
N SER A 685 -30.23 -23.32 -19.14
CA SER A 685 -30.03 -24.64 -18.52
C SER A 685 -29.13 -24.62 -17.26
N LEU A 686 -28.50 -23.48 -16.96
CA LEU A 686 -27.66 -23.30 -15.76
C LEU A 686 -28.51 -22.88 -14.55
N PRO A 687 -28.29 -23.45 -13.34
CA PRO A 687 -27.22 -24.38 -12.96
C PRO A 687 -27.40 -25.79 -13.52
N ARG A 688 -26.36 -26.33 -14.18
CA ARG A 688 -26.35 -27.72 -14.66
C ARG A 688 -25.90 -28.64 -13.53
N VAL A 689 -26.66 -29.69 -13.25
CA VAL A 689 -26.22 -30.77 -12.36
C VAL A 689 -25.16 -31.58 -13.11
N VAL A 690 -23.94 -31.63 -12.58
CA VAL A 690 -22.83 -32.41 -13.13
C VAL A 690 -22.89 -33.86 -12.66
N GLY A 691 -23.36 -34.06 -11.43
CA GLY A 691 -23.62 -35.37 -10.84
C GLY A 691 -23.72 -35.30 -9.31
N THR A 692 -23.72 -36.46 -8.67
CA THR A 692 -23.70 -36.60 -7.21
C THR A 692 -22.42 -37.30 -6.80
N ASP A 693 -21.80 -36.86 -5.70
CA ASP A 693 -20.61 -37.52 -5.15
C ASP A 693 -20.92 -38.84 -4.42
N ALA A 694 -19.89 -39.46 -3.84
CA ALA A 694 -20.00 -40.67 -3.03
C ALA A 694 -20.72 -40.46 -1.68
N GLU A 695 -20.89 -39.21 -1.22
CA GLU A 695 -21.56 -38.85 0.03
C GLU A 695 -23.05 -38.50 -0.16
N GLY A 696 -23.53 -38.41 -1.41
CA GLY A 696 -24.90 -38.02 -1.76
C GLY A 696 -25.13 -36.51 -1.94
N GLU A 697 -24.08 -35.69 -2.03
CA GLU A 697 -24.19 -34.24 -2.25
C GLU A 697 -24.09 -33.88 -3.75
N GLU A 698 -25.04 -33.06 -4.21
CA GLU A 698 -25.18 -32.66 -5.61
C GLU A 698 -24.12 -31.62 -6.01
N ILE A 699 -23.42 -31.88 -7.11
CA ILE A 699 -22.45 -30.96 -7.71
C ILE A 699 -23.09 -30.22 -8.88
N THR A 700 -23.13 -28.90 -8.81
CA THR A 700 -23.71 -28.01 -9.83
C THR A 700 -22.67 -27.10 -10.47
N ALA A 701 -22.69 -26.97 -11.79
CA ALA A 701 -21.94 -26.00 -12.56
C ALA A 701 -22.81 -24.77 -12.89
N GLN A 702 -22.30 -23.57 -12.62
CA GLN A 702 -23.06 -22.33 -12.79
C GLN A 702 -22.13 -21.12 -13.02
N ASN A 703 -22.58 -20.14 -13.80
CA ASN A 703 -21.86 -18.87 -13.96
C ASN A 703 -22.20 -17.90 -12.82
N GLY A 704 -21.26 -17.03 -12.43
CA GLY A 704 -21.44 -16.06 -11.36
C GLY A 704 -20.69 -14.75 -11.62
N ARG A 705 -20.82 -13.78 -10.70
CA ARG A 705 -20.18 -12.45 -10.83
C ARG A 705 -18.66 -12.51 -11.10
N TYR A 706 -17.99 -13.56 -10.62
CA TYR A 706 -16.55 -13.75 -10.75
C TYR A 706 -16.18 -14.82 -11.79
N GLY A 707 -17.09 -15.12 -12.72
CA GLY A 707 -16.94 -16.16 -13.73
C GLY A 707 -17.51 -17.53 -13.33
N PRO A 708 -17.19 -18.57 -14.11
CA PRO A 708 -17.75 -19.92 -13.99
C PRO A 708 -17.25 -20.64 -12.74
N TYR A 709 -18.11 -21.43 -12.10
CA TYR A 709 -17.74 -22.18 -10.89
C TYR A 709 -18.60 -23.43 -10.67
N LEU A 710 -17.99 -24.42 -10.04
CA LEU A 710 -18.67 -25.56 -9.44
C LEU A 710 -19.11 -25.24 -8.02
N LYS A 711 -20.18 -25.90 -7.58
CA LYS A 711 -20.69 -25.82 -6.21
C LYS A 711 -21.18 -27.19 -5.72
N LYS A 712 -20.59 -27.67 -4.62
CA LYS A 712 -20.94 -28.86 -3.84
C LYS A 712 -21.36 -28.36 -2.45
N GLY A 713 -22.67 -28.33 -2.19
CA GLY A 713 -23.23 -27.82 -0.94
C GLY A 713 -22.87 -26.38 -0.58
N THR A 714 -21.86 -26.22 0.27
CA THR A 714 -21.28 -24.92 0.67
C THR A 714 -19.82 -24.70 0.24
N ASP A 715 -19.18 -25.70 -0.36
CA ASP A 715 -17.92 -25.50 -1.06
C ASP A 715 -18.19 -25.04 -2.51
N SER A 716 -17.24 -24.29 -3.04
CA SER A 716 -17.32 -23.70 -4.37
C SER A 716 -15.91 -23.54 -4.95
N ARG A 717 -15.73 -23.96 -6.20
CA ARG A 717 -14.44 -23.99 -6.91
C ARG A 717 -14.61 -23.27 -8.25
N SER A 718 -13.77 -22.28 -8.50
CA SER A 718 -13.76 -21.57 -9.80
C SER A 718 -13.32 -22.50 -10.91
N LEU A 719 -13.91 -22.32 -12.09
CA LEU A 719 -13.53 -22.96 -13.34
C LEU A 719 -12.67 -22.00 -14.17
N THR A 720 -11.91 -22.53 -15.13
CA THR A 720 -10.96 -21.73 -15.93
C THR A 720 -11.57 -21.13 -17.19
N SER A 721 -12.62 -21.75 -17.76
CA SER A 721 -13.35 -21.24 -18.92
C SER A 721 -14.88 -21.35 -18.75
N GLU A 722 -15.62 -20.52 -19.48
CA GLU A 722 -17.09 -20.54 -19.44
C GLU A 722 -17.67 -21.80 -20.13
N GLU A 723 -16.90 -22.42 -21.04
CA GLU A 723 -17.25 -23.67 -21.72
C GLU A 723 -17.32 -24.88 -20.77
N GLN A 724 -16.44 -24.93 -19.75
CA GLN A 724 -16.44 -25.98 -18.73
C GLN A 724 -17.78 -26.08 -17.97
N LEU A 725 -18.64 -25.05 -17.99
CA LEU A 725 -19.99 -25.16 -17.42
C LEU A 725 -20.83 -26.26 -18.09
N PHE A 726 -20.59 -26.54 -19.37
CA PHE A 726 -21.35 -27.48 -20.19
C PHE A 726 -20.61 -28.78 -20.48
N THR A 727 -19.29 -28.77 -20.58
CA THR A 727 -18.49 -29.96 -20.94
C THR A 727 -18.04 -30.80 -19.73
N LEU A 728 -17.79 -30.16 -18.59
CA LEU A 728 -17.12 -30.77 -17.45
C LEU A 728 -17.91 -31.96 -16.84
N THR A 729 -17.20 -33.05 -16.57
CA THR A 729 -17.72 -34.33 -16.11
C THR A 729 -17.70 -34.48 -14.59
N LEU A 730 -18.39 -35.49 -14.06
CA LEU A 730 -18.41 -35.76 -12.62
C LEU A 730 -17.01 -36.06 -12.07
N ASP A 731 -16.20 -36.82 -12.80
CA ASP A 731 -14.86 -37.21 -12.37
C ASP A 731 -13.90 -36.01 -12.32
N GLU A 732 -13.96 -35.12 -13.33
CA GLU A 732 -13.24 -33.84 -13.32
C GLU A 732 -13.71 -32.93 -12.18
N ALA A 733 -15.01 -32.88 -11.91
CA ALA A 733 -15.54 -32.11 -10.78
C ALA A 733 -15.01 -32.64 -9.44
N LEU A 734 -14.98 -33.96 -9.25
CA LEU A 734 -14.44 -34.61 -8.06
C LEU A 734 -12.94 -34.37 -7.93
N ALA A 735 -12.17 -34.41 -9.02
CA ALA A 735 -10.76 -34.05 -9.02
C ALA A 735 -10.51 -32.59 -8.58
N ILE A 736 -11.31 -31.64 -9.06
CA ILE A 736 -11.25 -30.23 -8.66
C ILE A 736 -11.63 -30.04 -7.16
N TYR A 737 -12.52 -30.86 -6.62
CA TYR A 737 -12.84 -30.86 -5.18
C TYR A 737 -11.74 -31.51 -4.32
N ALA A 738 -11.07 -32.55 -4.83
CA ALA A 738 -9.95 -33.22 -4.17
C ALA A 738 -8.71 -32.32 -4.02
N GLN A 739 -8.48 -31.39 -4.95
CA GLN A 739 -7.41 -30.41 -4.82
C GLN A 739 -7.56 -29.53 -3.56
N PRO A 740 -6.48 -29.20 -2.84
CA PRO A 740 -6.54 -28.30 -1.68
C PRO A 740 -6.96 -26.89 -2.11
N LYS A 741 -7.83 -26.26 -1.31
CA LYS A 741 -8.49 -24.99 -1.68
C LYS A 741 -7.51 -23.81 -1.73
N GLN A 742 -6.96 -23.53 -2.91
CA GLN A 742 -6.14 -22.35 -3.14
C GLN A 742 -6.98 -21.06 -3.11
N ARG A 743 -6.52 -20.10 -2.29
CA ARG A 743 -7.11 -18.78 -1.97
C ARG A 743 -8.45 -18.77 -1.17
N GLY A 744 -8.41 -18.10 -0.03
CA GLY A 744 -9.57 -17.45 0.61
C GLY A 744 -10.24 -18.20 1.77
N ARG A 745 -10.14 -19.53 1.84
CA ARG A 745 -10.53 -20.34 3.01
C ARG A 745 -9.63 -21.56 3.09
N ALA A 746 -8.83 -21.65 4.14
CA ALA A 746 -8.03 -22.84 4.42
C ALA A 746 -8.94 -24.07 4.58
N ALA A 747 -8.45 -25.22 4.12
CA ALA A 747 -8.99 -26.52 4.52
C ALA A 747 -8.87 -26.70 6.05
N ALA A 748 -9.64 -27.63 6.62
CA ALA A 748 -9.56 -27.91 8.05
C ALA A 748 -8.16 -28.41 8.40
N GLN A 749 -7.41 -27.65 9.20
CA GLN A 749 -6.09 -28.06 9.67
C GLN A 749 -6.20 -29.27 10.59
N ALA A 750 -5.15 -30.10 10.59
CA ALA A 750 -4.94 -31.15 11.58
C ALA A 750 -5.02 -30.56 13.01
N PRO A 751 -5.45 -31.36 14.01
CA PRO A 751 -5.45 -30.88 15.39
C PRO A 751 -4.04 -30.51 15.85
N LEU A 752 -3.92 -29.35 16.50
CA LEU A 752 -2.67 -28.83 17.07
C LEU A 752 -2.18 -29.69 18.24
N LYS A 753 -3.12 -30.37 18.94
CA LYS A 753 -2.85 -31.30 20.03
C LYS A 753 -4.09 -32.18 20.29
N GLU A 754 -3.87 -33.45 20.58
CA GLU A 754 -4.92 -34.37 21.04
C GLU A 754 -4.81 -34.55 22.55
N LEU A 755 -5.95 -34.56 23.27
CA LEU A 755 -5.97 -34.55 24.74
C LEU A 755 -6.60 -35.81 25.36
N GLY A 756 -7.16 -36.71 24.55
CA GLY A 756 -7.89 -37.90 25.01
C GLY A 756 -9.41 -37.72 24.97
N ALA A 757 -10.17 -38.64 25.57
CA ALA A 757 -11.63 -38.61 25.56
C ALA A 757 -12.21 -37.66 26.63
N ASP A 758 -13.26 -36.92 26.29
CA ASP A 758 -13.96 -36.01 27.20
C ASP A 758 -14.59 -36.79 28.37
N PRO A 759 -14.39 -36.39 29.64
CA PRO A 759 -14.95 -37.09 30.80
C PRO A 759 -16.49 -37.16 30.84
N VAL A 760 -17.20 -36.38 30.01
CA VAL A 760 -18.67 -36.26 30.04
C VAL A 760 -19.33 -36.74 28.75
N SER A 761 -18.81 -36.41 27.58
CA SER A 761 -19.34 -36.89 26.28
C SER A 761 -18.67 -38.17 25.78
N GLY A 762 -17.50 -38.55 26.31
CA GLY A 762 -16.70 -39.68 25.83
C GLY A 762 -16.06 -39.48 24.45
N ALA A 763 -16.28 -38.32 23.80
CA ALA A 763 -15.77 -38.01 22.48
C ALA A 763 -14.31 -37.51 22.53
N PRO A 764 -13.49 -37.73 21.48
CA PRO A 764 -12.09 -37.29 21.46
C PRO A 764 -11.98 -35.76 21.49
N VAL A 765 -11.26 -35.25 22.48
CA VAL A 765 -10.99 -33.83 22.69
C VAL A 765 -9.70 -33.44 22.00
N VAL A 766 -9.78 -32.47 21.10
CA VAL A 766 -8.65 -31.97 20.32
C VAL A 766 -8.60 -30.43 20.30
N VAL A 767 -7.39 -29.89 20.25
CA VAL A 767 -7.12 -28.46 20.07
C VAL A 767 -6.95 -28.17 18.59
N LYS A 768 -7.56 -27.10 18.07
CA LYS A 768 -7.50 -26.70 16.66
C LYS A 768 -7.27 -25.20 16.51
N ALA A 769 -6.59 -24.79 15.44
CA ALA A 769 -6.47 -23.40 15.07
C ALA A 769 -7.80 -22.86 14.54
N GLY A 770 -8.21 -21.67 14.98
CA GLY A 770 -9.48 -21.04 14.58
C GLY A 770 -9.31 -19.57 14.21
N ARG A 771 -10.26 -19.04 13.42
CA ARG A 771 -10.30 -17.62 12.99
C ARG A 771 -10.29 -16.62 14.17
N PHE A 772 -10.65 -17.06 15.37
CA PHE A 772 -10.76 -16.23 16.58
C PHE A 772 -9.73 -16.63 17.66
N GLY A 773 -8.66 -17.33 17.27
CA GLY A 773 -7.74 -18.00 18.18
C GLY A 773 -7.96 -19.51 18.20
N GLU A 774 -7.06 -20.20 18.90
CA GLU A 774 -7.10 -21.64 19.11
C GLU A 774 -8.32 -22.04 19.93
N TYR A 775 -8.84 -23.25 19.72
CA TYR A 775 -10.01 -23.74 20.43
C TYR A 775 -9.94 -25.25 20.69
N VAL A 776 -10.53 -25.66 21.81
CA VAL A 776 -10.82 -27.04 22.15
C VAL A 776 -12.14 -27.45 21.50
N THR A 777 -12.20 -28.68 20.98
CA THR A 777 -13.43 -29.30 20.47
C THR A 777 -13.52 -30.78 20.81
N ASP A 778 -14.73 -31.24 21.12
CA ASP A 778 -15.11 -32.66 21.24
C ASP A 778 -15.88 -33.16 20.00
N GLY A 779 -15.93 -32.36 18.93
CA GLY A 779 -16.72 -32.61 17.73
C GLY A 779 -18.12 -31.97 17.71
N GLU A 780 -18.74 -31.72 18.87
CA GLU A 780 -20.08 -31.09 18.96
C GLU A 780 -20.00 -29.65 19.48
N TYR A 781 -19.17 -29.40 20.48
CA TYR A 781 -18.96 -28.10 21.12
C TYR A 781 -17.55 -27.58 20.85
N ASN A 782 -17.46 -26.27 20.55
CA ASN A 782 -16.20 -25.57 20.32
C ASN A 782 -16.02 -24.47 21.36
N ALA A 783 -14.94 -24.57 22.15
CA ALA A 783 -14.59 -23.63 23.21
C ALA A 783 -13.20 -23.03 22.95
N THR A 784 -13.15 -21.74 22.63
CA THR A 784 -11.90 -21.00 22.39
C THR A 784 -11.01 -21.02 23.65
N LEU A 785 -9.71 -21.27 23.47
CA LEU A 785 -8.72 -21.11 24.55
C LEU A 785 -8.77 -19.67 25.07
N ARG A 786 -8.62 -19.49 26.38
CA ARG A 786 -8.55 -18.15 26.99
C ARG A 786 -7.14 -17.61 26.85
N LYS A 787 -6.95 -16.31 27.12
CA LYS A 787 -5.65 -15.63 26.98
C LYS A 787 -4.51 -16.27 27.81
N ASP A 788 -4.86 -17.07 28.82
CA ASP A 788 -3.93 -17.73 29.73
C ASP A 788 -3.75 -19.25 29.41
N ASP A 789 -4.51 -19.80 28.46
CA ASP A 789 -4.42 -21.21 28.05
C ASP A 789 -3.55 -21.30 26.76
N SER A 790 -2.45 -22.06 26.76
CA SER A 790 -1.62 -22.33 25.55
C SER A 790 -1.73 -23.78 25.07
N VAL A 791 -1.42 -24.06 23.80
CA VAL A 791 -1.46 -25.41 23.24
C VAL A 791 -0.55 -26.38 24.00
N GLU A 792 0.68 -25.98 24.35
CA GLU A 792 1.61 -26.89 25.05
C GLU A 792 1.12 -27.18 26.48
N ALA A 793 0.60 -26.18 27.19
CA ALA A 793 0.22 -26.31 28.60
C ALA A 793 -1.21 -26.83 28.84
N ILE A 794 -2.11 -26.81 27.84
CA ILE A 794 -3.50 -27.24 28.06
C ILE A 794 -3.62 -28.73 28.34
N THR A 795 -4.32 -29.05 29.43
CA THR A 795 -4.65 -30.40 29.93
C THR A 795 -6.07 -30.81 29.57
N LEU A 796 -6.36 -32.11 29.51
CA LEU A 796 -7.72 -32.64 29.28
C LEU A 796 -8.78 -32.09 30.26
N GLU A 797 -8.44 -31.97 31.54
CA GLU A 797 -9.35 -31.47 32.59
C GLU A 797 -9.78 -30.02 32.33
N ARG A 798 -8.82 -29.14 32.03
CA ARG A 798 -9.05 -27.76 31.59
C ARG A 798 -9.83 -27.67 30.28
N ALA A 799 -9.54 -28.57 29.34
CA ALA A 799 -10.24 -28.64 28.06
C ALA A 799 -11.72 -29.02 28.25
N ALA A 800 -12.01 -29.98 29.13
CA ALA A 800 -13.37 -30.37 29.52
C ALA A 800 -14.12 -29.23 30.22
N GLU A 801 -13.49 -28.49 31.15
CA GLU A 801 -14.08 -27.31 31.81
C GLU A 801 -14.56 -26.27 30.79
N LEU A 802 -13.73 -25.97 29.78
CA LEU A 802 -14.06 -25.03 28.70
C LEU A 802 -15.24 -25.53 27.83
N LEU A 803 -15.31 -26.83 27.57
CA LEU A 803 -16.40 -27.47 26.83
C LEU A 803 -17.71 -27.53 27.65
N GLU A 804 -17.67 -27.84 28.93
CA GLU A 804 -18.83 -27.79 29.84
C GLU A 804 -19.42 -26.38 29.92
N GLU A 805 -18.57 -25.37 30.09
CA GLU A 805 -18.98 -23.96 30.01
C GLU A 805 -19.67 -23.61 28.69
N ARG A 806 -19.31 -24.31 27.59
CA ARG A 806 -19.90 -24.11 26.27
C ARG A 806 -21.24 -24.84 26.13
N ARG A 807 -21.34 -26.06 26.65
CA ARG A 807 -22.57 -26.86 26.77
C ARG A 807 -23.63 -26.13 27.60
N ALA A 808 -23.25 -25.60 28.76
CA ALA A 808 -24.12 -24.83 29.65
C ALA A 808 -24.69 -23.53 29.02
N LYS A 809 -24.03 -22.98 28.00
CA LYS A 809 -24.49 -21.79 27.23
C LYS A 809 -25.39 -22.16 26.04
N GLY A 810 -25.51 -23.44 25.72
CA GLY A 810 -26.32 -23.96 24.62
C GLY A 810 -25.74 -23.71 23.21
N PRO A 811 -26.24 -24.43 22.18
CA PRO A 811 -25.82 -24.26 20.80
C PRO A 811 -26.21 -22.88 20.26
N ALA A 812 -25.36 -22.31 19.40
CA ALA A 812 -25.63 -21.03 18.77
C ALA A 812 -26.86 -21.11 17.85
N LYS A 813 -27.90 -20.32 18.14
CA LYS A 813 -29.05 -20.18 17.24
C LYS A 813 -28.59 -19.68 15.87
N LYS A 814 -28.62 -20.55 14.85
CA LYS A 814 -28.44 -20.15 13.44
C LYS A 814 -29.44 -19.03 13.15
N SER A 815 -28.94 -17.88 12.70
CA SER A 815 -29.78 -16.76 12.28
C SER A 815 -30.53 -17.15 11.00
N ALA A 816 -31.80 -17.52 11.13
CA ALA A 816 -32.65 -17.80 9.98
C ALA A 816 -32.72 -16.56 9.07
N LYS A 817 -32.43 -16.73 7.78
CA LYS A 817 -32.73 -15.71 6.76
C LYS A 817 -34.20 -15.31 6.87
N LYS A 818 -34.50 -14.01 6.74
CA LYS A 818 -35.87 -13.51 6.61
C LYS A 818 -36.50 -14.02 5.31
N GLY A 819 -37.09 -15.21 5.35
CA GLY A 819 -38.07 -15.67 4.37
C GLY A 819 -39.38 -14.90 4.51
N ALA A 820 -40.11 -14.75 3.40
CA ALA A 820 -41.32 -13.95 3.36
C ALA A 820 -42.46 -14.56 4.22
N LYS A 821 -43.28 -13.67 4.76
CA LYS A 821 -44.46 -13.96 5.59
C LYS A 821 -45.52 -14.69 4.76
N LYS A 822 -45.78 -15.98 5.01
CA LYS A 822 -46.89 -16.72 4.40
C LYS A 822 -48.12 -16.67 5.32
N THR A 823 -49.25 -16.25 4.78
CA THR A 823 -50.55 -16.13 5.46
C THR A 823 -51.58 -17.04 4.83
N THR A 824 -52.25 -17.89 5.63
CA THR A 824 -53.59 -18.54 5.48
C THR A 824 -53.66 -19.74 6.44
N ALA A 825 -54.78 -20.20 7.00
CA ALA A 825 -56.17 -19.71 7.07
C ALA A 825 -56.87 -20.19 8.38
N LYS A 826 -58.13 -19.77 8.63
CA LYS A 826 -58.94 -20.05 9.83
C LYS A 826 -59.77 -21.36 9.76
N LYS A 827 -59.85 -22.10 10.88
CA LYS A 827 -61.01 -22.80 11.52
C LYS A 827 -60.44 -23.82 12.55
N ALA A 828 -61.07 -24.23 13.65
CA ALA A 828 -62.18 -23.76 14.49
C ALA A 828 -62.03 -24.44 15.90
N PRO A 829 -62.71 -23.99 16.98
CA PRO A 829 -62.28 -24.31 18.36
C PRO A 829 -63.05 -25.44 19.07
N ALA A 830 -62.34 -26.20 19.91
CA ALA A 830 -62.90 -26.95 21.04
C ALA A 830 -61.80 -27.22 22.10
N LYS A 831 -62.03 -27.38 23.41
CA LYS A 831 -62.99 -26.88 24.41
C LYS A 831 -62.51 -27.50 25.73
N LYS A 832 -62.08 -26.66 26.69
CA LYS A 832 -61.92 -26.91 28.15
C LYS A 832 -61.75 -28.36 28.68
N THR A 833 -60.72 -28.53 29.52
CA THR A 833 -60.92 -28.93 30.93
C THR A 833 -59.97 -28.13 31.83
N ALA A 834 -60.31 -27.96 33.11
CA ALA A 834 -59.57 -27.11 34.04
C ALA A 834 -59.70 -27.61 35.50
N ALA A 835 -58.81 -27.09 36.36
CA ALA A 835 -58.72 -27.29 37.81
C ALA A 835 -58.11 -28.64 38.27
N LYS A 836 -57.47 -28.76 39.44
CA LYS A 836 -57.58 -27.96 40.70
C LYS A 836 -56.26 -27.75 41.48
N LYS A 837 -56.22 -26.60 42.16
CA LYS A 837 -55.72 -26.28 43.53
C LYS A 837 -54.24 -26.47 43.94
N ALA A 838 -53.72 -25.36 44.47
CA ALA A 838 -52.61 -25.21 45.43
C ALA A 838 -53.07 -25.60 46.89
N PRO A 839 -52.33 -25.42 48.02
CA PRO A 839 -51.31 -24.39 48.29
C PRO A 839 -50.04 -24.81 49.09
N ALA A 840 -49.17 -23.82 49.32
CA ALA A 840 -47.85 -23.92 49.93
C ALA A 840 -47.83 -24.08 51.46
N LYS A 841 -46.66 -24.46 52.01
CA LYS A 841 -46.21 -24.04 53.35
C LYS A 841 -44.69 -23.83 53.43
N LYS A 842 -44.27 -23.24 54.55
CA LYS A 842 -43.06 -22.42 54.76
C LYS A 842 -42.07 -23.13 55.72
N THR A 843 -40.88 -22.54 55.90
CA THR A 843 -39.85 -22.86 56.95
C THR A 843 -39.08 -24.18 56.77
N THR A 844 -37.88 -24.39 57.31
CA THR A 844 -37.07 -23.62 58.30
C THR A 844 -35.57 -23.70 57.97
N ALA A 845 -34.72 -22.95 58.68
CA ALA A 845 -33.27 -22.93 58.48
C ALA A 845 -32.46 -23.54 59.65
N ARG A 846 -31.19 -23.86 59.36
CA ARG A 846 -30.00 -23.72 60.25
C ARG A 846 -29.65 -24.85 61.25
N LYS A 847 -28.48 -25.47 61.05
CA LYS A 847 -27.34 -25.72 62.01
C LYS A 847 -26.43 -26.84 61.45
N SER A 848 -25.15 -26.62 61.13
CA SER A 848 -23.95 -26.32 61.96
C SER A 848 -23.22 -27.56 62.49
N THR A 849 -21.89 -27.65 62.27
CA THR A 849 -20.92 -28.15 63.27
C THR A 849 -19.47 -27.77 62.91
N LYS A 850 -18.60 -27.71 63.93
CA LYS A 850 -17.16 -27.36 63.84
C LYS A 850 -16.26 -28.58 64.09
N LYS A 851 -15.05 -28.58 63.53
CA LYS A 851 -13.74 -28.98 64.12
C LYS A 851 -12.64 -28.47 63.14
N ALA A 852 -11.55 -27.77 63.48
CA ALA A 852 -10.53 -27.90 64.54
C ALA A 852 -9.63 -29.15 64.35
N ALA A 853 -8.29 -29.10 64.39
CA ALA A 853 -7.30 -28.01 64.55
C ALA A 853 -5.85 -28.51 64.26
N ALA A 854 -4.87 -27.61 64.07
CA ALA A 854 -3.42 -27.72 64.43
C ALA A 854 -2.59 -26.65 63.67
N LYS A 855 -2.03 -25.61 64.34
CA LYS A 855 -0.71 -25.54 65.01
C LYS A 855 0.54 -25.58 64.10
N LYS A 856 1.19 -24.43 63.92
CA LYS A 856 2.52 -24.15 64.54
C LYS A 856 2.84 -22.65 64.55
N SER A 857 3.61 -22.24 65.54
CA SER A 857 4.00 -20.84 65.82
C SER A 857 5.52 -20.73 65.92
N GLY A 858 6.10 -19.64 65.41
CA GLY A 858 7.50 -19.27 65.63
C GLY A 858 7.60 -17.77 65.93
N SER A 859 8.30 -17.40 67.00
CA SER A 859 8.25 -16.04 67.58
C SER A 859 9.62 -15.41 67.77
N ARG A 860 9.73 -14.10 67.55
CA ARG A 860 10.61 -13.11 68.24
C ARG A 860 10.40 -11.74 67.55
N ARG A 861 10.30 -10.54 68.14
CA ARG A 861 10.07 -9.93 69.48
C ARG A 861 10.99 -8.70 69.62
N ARG A 862 10.40 -7.48 69.68
CA ARG A 862 10.91 -6.19 70.24
C ARG A 862 12.09 -5.41 69.56
N ALA A 863 11.75 -4.25 68.97
CA ALA A 863 11.99 -2.85 69.42
C ALA A 863 12.91 -2.54 70.65
N PRO A 864 13.33 -1.26 70.94
CA PRO A 864 13.49 -0.02 70.12
C PRO A 864 14.79 0.81 70.45
N ARG A 865 14.81 2.11 70.10
CA ARG A 865 15.80 3.22 70.36
C ARG A 865 16.97 3.33 69.37
N ALA A 866 17.41 4.49 68.84
CA ALA A 866 17.33 5.94 69.15
C ALA A 866 18.59 6.55 69.83
N SER A 867 19.12 7.62 69.22
CA SER A 867 20.16 8.55 69.72
C SER A 867 21.60 7.97 69.86
N ALA A 868 22.71 8.71 69.80
CA ALA A 868 22.88 10.17 69.65
C ALA A 868 24.30 10.56 69.15
N THR A 869 24.39 11.70 68.45
CA THR A 869 25.39 12.77 68.65
C THR A 869 26.90 12.52 68.50
N ARG A 870 27.48 13.08 67.43
CA ARG A 870 28.45 14.22 67.45
C ARG A 870 28.50 14.80 66.02
N CYS A 871 28.07 16.03 65.73
CA CYS A 871 28.52 17.36 66.18
C CYS A 871 29.88 17.81 65.61
N SER A 872 29.83 18.31 64.38
CA SER A 872 30.37 19.63 63.99
C SER A 872 29.34 20.31 63.05
N GLY A 873 29.19 21.64 63.11
CA GLY A 873 28.06 22.39 62.51
C GLY A 873 27.96 22.29 60.97
N SER A 874 26.84 22.59 60.29
CA SER A 874 25.76 23.58 60.56
C SER A 874 26.29 25.03 60.57
N LEU A 875 25.74 26.02 59.86
CA LEU A 875 24.53 26.10 59.03
C LEU A 875 24.55 27.38 58.14
N GLY A 876 23.81 27.37 57.02
CA GLY A 876 23.03 28.51 56.46
C GLY A 876 23.79 29.62 55.71
N ARG A 877 23.60 29.86 54.40
CA ARG A 877 22.42 30.39 53.68
C ARG A 877 21.94 31.81 54.09
N SER A 878 22.37 32.84 53.35
CA SER A 878 21.53 33.76 52.55
C SER A 878 22.44 34.49 51.54
N LEU A 879 22.06 34.94 50.33
CA LEU A 879 20.84 35.51 49.72
C LEU A 879 20.47 36.94 50.14
N ALA A 880 20.02 37.70 49.12
CA ALA A 880 19.58 39.11 49.06
C ALA A 880 20.69 40.21 49.03
N GLY A 881 20.60 41.28 48.21
CA GLY A 881 19.64 41.58 47.12
C GLY A 881 19.41 43.08 46.85
N SER A 882 18.55 43.39 45.86
CA SER A 882 17.93 44.71 45.50
C SER A 882 18.82 45.80 44.83
N LEU A 883 18.53 46.35 43.62
CA LEU A 883 17.34 47.00 42.99
C LEU A 883 17.20 48.51 43.34
N PRO A 884 16.46 49.38 42.58
CA PRO A 884 15.82 49.33 41.23
C PRO A 884 16.26 50.58 40.36
N PRO A 885 15.52 51.21 39.39
CA PRO A 885 14.21 50.94 38.74
C PRO A 885 14.06 51.20 37.19
N SER A 886 12.83 50.94 36.71
CA SER A 886 12.01 51.67 35.70
C SER A 886 12.26 51.67 34.18
N ARG A 887 11.27 51.09 33.46
CA ARG A 887 10.39 51.65 32.39
C ARG A 887 10.92 52.58 31.27
N CYS A 888 10.50 52.23 30.05
CA CYS A 888 10.01 53.08 28.93
C CYS A 888 10.79 54.34 28.50
N ALA A 889 11.27 54.36 27.25
CA ALA A 889 10.80 55.27 26.18
C ALA A 889 11.76 55.38 24.97
N TRP A 890 11.14 55.46 23.78
CA TRP A 890 11.53 56.29 22.63
C TRP A 890 12.79 55.99 21.78
N SER A 891 12.50 56.03 20.48
CA SER A 891 13.39 56.17 19.34
C SER A 891 14.19 57.49 19.33
N ARG A 892 15.33 57.50 18.61
CA ARG A 892 15.41 58.17 17.28
C ARG A 892 16.77 58.03 16.57
N CYS A 893 16.68 58.00 15.25
CA CYS A 893 17.75 58.14 14.27
C CYS A 893 17.99 59.64 13.94
N ALA A 894 19.22 59.98 13.53
CA ALA A 894 19.56 61.14 12.68
C ALA A 894 20.93 60.83 12.04
N THR A 895 21.27 61.16 10.80
CA THR A 895 20.97 62.32 9.92
C THR A 895 21.11 61.90 8.45
N ARG A 896 20.64 62.54 7.37
CA ARG A 896 19.84 63.75 6.97
C ARG A 896 19.48 63.49 5.46
N ARG A 897 18.59 64.15 4.72
CA ARG A 897 18.01 65.52 4.72
C ARG A 897 16.76 65.53 3.81
N ALA A 898 15.78 66.40 4.08
CA ALA A 898 14.67 66.79 3.15
C ALA A 898 14.99 68.21 2.56
N PRO A 899 14.09 69.07 1.96
CA PRO A 899 12.60 69.11 1.98
C PRO A 899 11.81 69.72 0.75
N ARG A 900 10.46 69.55 0.68
CA ARG A 900 9.40 70.63 0.64
C ARG A 900 8.03 70.30 -0.05
N ARG A 901 6.94 70.57 0.70
CA ARG A 901 5.66 71.27 0.39
C ARG A 901 4.64 70.85 -0.73
N ARG A 902 3.40 70.62 -0.25
CA ARG A 902 2.07 71.21 -0.63
C ARG A 902 1.25 70.77 -1.89
N ARG A 903 0.02 70.32 -1.58
CA ARG A 903 -1.34 70.69 -2.11
C ARG A 903 -1.74 70.50 -3.60
N ARG A 904 -2.85 69.74 -3.74
CA ARG A 904 -4.10 69.96 -4.54
C ARG A 904 -4.10 69.98 -6.09
N ARG A 905 -5.02 69.13 -6.61
CA ARG A 905 -6.02 69.33 -7.70
C ARG A 905 -5.61 69.31 -9.19
N THR A 906 -6.46 68.60 -9.96
CA THR A 906 -6.98 68.86 -11.33
C THR A 906 -6.04 68.86 -12.55
N THR A 907 -6.15 67.76 -13.33
CA THR A 907 -6.55 67.66 -14.77
C THR A 907 -5.94 68.55 -15.87
N ALA A 908 -5.90 67.96 -17.08
CA ALA A 908 -5.94 68.55 -18.44
C ALA A 908 -4.59 68.93 -19.10
N THR A 909 -4.36 68.79 -20.43
CA THR A 909 -4.99 68.01 -21.56
C THR A 909 -4.03 68.05 -22.78
N SER A 910 -4.31 67.26 -23.84
CA SER A 910 -3.93 67.42 -25.28
C SER A 910 -2.68 66.67 -25.75
N CYS A 911 -2.73 65.70 -26.69
CA CYS A 911 -3.14 65.64 -28.13
C CYS A 911 -1.90 65.83 -29.06
N ALA A 912 -1.77 65.22 -30.26
CA ALA A 912 -2.72 64.49 -31.14
C ALA A 912 -2.04 63.39 -32.00
N GLY A 913 -2.84 62.59 -32.73
CA GLY A 913 -2.43 61.58 -33.74
C GLY A 913 -3.30 60.32 -33.65
N CYS A 914 -4.41 60.18 -34.38
CA CYS A 914 -4.55 59.75 -35.79
C CYS A 914 -4.09 58.29 -36.06
N ALA A 915 -4.83 57.41 -36.78
CA ALA A 915 -6.24 57.35 -37.20
C ALA A 915 -6.53 55.98 -37.88
N TRP A 916 -7.77 55.45 -37.75
CA TRP A 916 -8.46 54.51 -38.68
C TRP A 916 -7.98 53.04 -38.81
N SER A 917 -8.81 52.03 -39.14
CA SER A 917 -10.29 51.88 -39.08
C SER A 917 -10.75 50.42 -39.33
N SER A 918 -12.00 50.11 -38.94
CA SER A 918 -12.73 48.83 -39.01
C SER A 918 -13.43 48.49 -40.35
N ALA A 919 -13.76 47.20 -40.57
CA ALA A 919 -14.77 46.69 -41.54
C ALA A 919 -15.13 45.21 -41.20
N ALA A 920 -16.31 44.62 -41.49
CA ALA A 920 -17.63 45.11 -41.92
C ALA A 920 -18.77 44.07 -41.65
N TRP A 921 -20.02 44.46 -41.95
CA TRP A 921 -21.33 43.79 -41.75
C TRP A 921 -21.84 43.10 -43.06
N PRO A 922 -22.91 42.24 -43.13
CA PRO A 922 -24.32 42.66 -42.85
C PRO A 922 -25.43 41.63 -42.42
N GLY A 923 -26.34 42.09 -41.53
CA GLY A 923 -27.80 41.80 -41.58
C GLY A 923 -28.45 41.12 -40.34
N TRP A 924 -29.79 41.14 -40.14
CA TRP A 924 -30.88 41.93 -40.80
C TRP A 924 -32.09 42.20 -39.84
N ARG A 925 -33.35 42.18 -40.34
CA ARG A 925 -34.65 42.52 -39.68
C ARG A 925 -35.26 41.29 -38.97
N GLY A 926 -36.08 41.30 -37.90
CA GLY A 926 -36.77 42.31 -37.07
C GLY A 926 -37.65 41.56 -36.00
N ALA A 927 -38.69 42.08 -35.32
CA ALA A 927 -39.23 43.43 -35.15
C ALA A 927 -40.28 43.54 -33.98
N ALA A 928 -40.31 44.70 -33.30
CA ALA A 928 -41.47 45.40 -32.69
C ALA A 928 -42.30 44.90 -31.45
N ARG A 929 -42.20 45.70 -30.35
CA ARG A 929 -43.27 46.22 -29.43
C ARG A 929 -44.01 45.18 -28.52
N THR A 930 -44.45 45.48 -27.29
CA THR A 930 -44.97 46.74 -26.70
C THR A 930 -44.55 47.03 -25.25
N ALA A 931 -44.57 48.34 -24.94
CA ALA A 931 -44.83 49.06 -23.68
C ALA A 931 -45.24 48.31 -22.38
N GLY A 932 -44.90 48.83 -21.18
CA GLY A 932 -44.19 50.09 -20.89
C GLY A 932 -44.22 50.49 -19.40
N SER A 933 -43.67 51.69 -19.10
CA SER A 933 -43.87 52.56 -17.91
C SER A 933 -44.02 51.97 -16.49
N ALA A 934 -43.51 52.56 -15.40
CA ALA A 934 -42.55 53.61 -15.09
C ALA A 934 -42.70 53.94 -13.58
N TRP A 935 -41.59 54.21 -12.90
CA TRP A 935 -41.44 55.21 -11.82
C TRP A 935 -42.04 55.03 -10.40
N SER A 936 -41.12 55.13 -9.43
CA SER A 936 -41.25 55.86 -8.15
C SER A 936 -42.17 55.33 -7.05
N ALA A 937 -42.04 55.71 -5.76
CA ALA A 937 -40.86 56.04 -4.94
C ALA A 937 -41.29 56.13 -3.45
N SER A 938 -40.39 55.74 -2.53
CA SER A 938 -40.27 56.24 -1.15
C SER A 938 -41.35 55.97 -0.07
N ALA A 939 -40.83 55.83 1.17
CA ALA A 939 -41.34 56.39 2.44
C ALA A 939 -42.19 55.55 3.45
N ARG A 940 -41.56 55.36 4.62
CA ARG A 940 -42.07 55.46 6.01
C ARG A 940 -43.01 54.40 6.62
N ALA A 941 -42.77 54.16 7.92
CA ALA A 941 -43.62 53.41 8.86
C ALA A 941 -44.71 54.29 9.51
N PRO A 942 -45.79 53.66 10.03
CA PRO A 942 -46.05 53.63 11.49
C PRO A 942 -46.44 52.19 11.96
N ARG A 943 -46.48 51.72 13.22
CA ARG A 943 -46.66 52.23 14.62
C ARG A 943 -48.11 52.13 15.19
N VAL A 944 -48.23 51.34 16.30
CA VAL A 944 -49.19 51.42 17.45
C VAL A 944 -50.46 50.49 17.55
N ALA A 945 -50.50 49.67 18.63
CA ALA A 945 -51.65 49.21 19.48
C ALA A 945 -52.82 48.35 18.90
N HIS A 946 -53.68 47.62 19.67
CA HIS A 946 -53.69 47.00 21.03
C HIS A 946 -54.87 45.99 21.12
N LEU A 947 -54.77 44.92 21.95
CA LEU A 947 -55.84 44.18 22.69
C LEU A 947 -55.28 42.76 23.03
N ALA A 948 -55.12 42.21 24.24
CA ALA A 948 -55.58 42.42 25.63
C ALA A 948 -56.66 41.42 26.14
N ALA A 949 -56.19 40.32 26.74
CA ALA A 949 -56.85 39.51 27.79
C ALA A 949 -55.83 38.45 28.30
N ALA A 950 -55.81 37.91 29.51
CA ALA A 950 -56.19 38.29 30.87
C ALA A 950 -55.85 37.04 31.74
N ARG A 951 -54.92 37.17 32.69
CA ARG A 951 -54.84 36.53 34.04
C ARG A 951 -55.21 35.03 34.21
N THR A 952 -54.45 34.25 34.99
CA THR A 952 -54.52 34.30 36.48
C THR A 952 -53.30 33.63 37.17
N THR A 953 -53.11 33.95 38.44
CA THR A 953 -52.04 33.64 39.41
C THR A 953 -51.87 32.15 39.76
N TYR A 954 -50.68 31.67 40.19
CA TYR A 954 -50.28 31.70 41.61
C TYR A 954 -48.76 31.63 41.87
N ARG A 955 -48.35 32.18 43.03
CA ARG A 955 -46.99 32.07 43.60
C ARG A 955 -46.75 30.69 44.24
N LEU A 956 -45.49 30.29 44.36
CA LEU A 956 -44.88 30.08 45.69
C LEU A 956 -43.35 30.17 45.61
N ALA A 957 -42.74 30.89 46.55
CA ALA A 957 -41.30 31.09 46.66
C ALA A 957 -40.94 31.28 48.14
N PHE A 958 -39.84 30.67 48.58
CA PHE A 958 -39.05 30.97 49.79
C PHE A 958 -37.71 30.22 49.65
N GLY A 959 -36.54 30.73 50.07
CA GLY A 959 -36.21 32.02 50.67
C GLY A 959 -34.68 32.27 50.64
N ARG A 960 -34.24 33.49 50.99
CA ARG A 960 -32.81 33.93 50.99
C ARG A 960 -32.11 33.69 52.35
N ALA A 961 -30.78 33.61 52.32
CA ALA A 961 -29.81 34.31 53.22
C ALA A 961 -28.38 33.92 52.73
N ASP A 962 -27.55 34.82 52.19
CA ASP A 962 -26.70 35.84 52.84
C ASP A 962 -25.38 35.30 53.45
N GLY A 963 -24.23 35.85 53.02
CA GLY A 963 -22.89 35.46 53.52
C GLY A 963 -21.68 35.87 52.65
N ARG A 964 -21.17 37.09 52.84
CA ARG A 964 -19.84 37.59 52.42
C ARG A 964 -19.11 38.11 53.69
N PRO A 965 -17.84 38.57 53.64
CA PRO A 965 -16.61 38.02 53.06
C PRO A 965 -15.42 38.10 54.06
N ALA A 966 -14.19 37.73 53.68
CA ALA A 966 -12.96 38.28 54.31
C ALA A 966 -11.72 38.12 53.41
N ALA A 967 -10.78 39.08 53.51
CA ALA A 967 -9.47 39.07 52.83
C ALA A 967 -8.38 39.58 53.79
N ALA A 968 -7.11 39.22 53.57
CA ALA A 968 -5.95 39.83 54.25
C ALA A 968 -4.67 39.73 53.40
N SER A 969 -3.75 40.70 53.55
CA SER A 969 -2.48 40.80 52.80
C SER A 969 -1.44 41.65 53.57
N TYR A 970 -0.17 41.64 53.13
CA TYR A 970 1.02 42.39 53.65
C TYR A 970 1.65 41.90 54.98
N GLY A 971 2.97 42.06 55.26
CA GLY A 971 4.12 42.40 54.37
C GLY A 971 5.39 42.99 55.07
N ARG A 972 6.58 42.84 54.42
CA ARG A 972 7.81 43.72 54.38
C ARG A 972 8.80 43.94 55.57
N GLY A 973 10.10 44.09 55.21
CA GLY A 973 11.20 44.84 55.88
C GLY A 973 12.62 44.37 55.42
N ALA A 974 13.56 45.13 54.82
CA ALA A 974 14.38 46.32 55.24
C ALA A 974 15.64 45.94 56.09
N ARG A 975 16.89 46.47 55.99
CA ARG A 975 17.70 47.46 55.18
C ARG A 975 19.22 47.29 55.60
N ALA A 976 20.28 47.96 55.07
CA ALA A 976 20.78 48.29 53.72
C ALA A 976 22.18 49.05 53.75
N ALA A 977 23.13 48.77 52.82
CA ALA A 977 24.37 49.55 52.47
C ALA A 977 25.57 49.57 53.50
N PRO A 978 26.78 50.17 53.25
CA PRO A 978 27.32 50.86 52.04
C PRO A 978 28.84 50.68 51.63
N ARG A 979 29.17 51.07 50.37
CA ARG A 979 30.35 51.86 49.88
C ARG A 979 31.84 51.35 49.81
N HIS A 980 32.36 51.40 48.55
CA HIS A 980 33.52 52.20 48.02
C HIS A 980 34.92 51.61 47.64
N ARG A 981 35.31 51.99 46.40
CA ARG A 981 36.64 52.46 45.87
C ARG A 981 37.75 51.49 45.36
N ARG A 982 37.81 51.40 44.02
CA ARG A 982 38.91 51.84 43.08
C ARG A 982 40.35 51.24 43.11
N HIS A 983 40.95 51.25 41.91
CA HIS A 983 42.40 51.20 41.54
C HIS A 983 43.11 49.82 41.62
N ARG A 984 44.16 49.50 40.85
CA ARG A 984 44.66 49.88 39.48
C ARG A 984 45.84 48.91 39.11
N SER A 985 46.38 49.01 37.88
CA SER A 985 47.64 48.41 37.36
C SER A 985 47.72 46.86 37.22
N ARG A 986 48.26 46.19 36.19
CA ARG A 986 49.18 46.45 35.02
C ARG A 986 50.62 45.94 35.25
N GLN A 987 51.21 45.28 34.22
CA GLN A 987 52.63 44.81 34.05
C GLN A 987 53.04 43.55 34.88
N GLN A 988 54.00 42.69 34.51
CA GLN A 988 54.70 42.34 33.24
C GLN A 988 55.55 41.02 33.39
N ARG A 989 56.00 40.43 32.26
CA ARG A 989 57.26 39.64 32.04
C ARG A 989 57.45 38.17 32.58
N ALA A 990 57.55 37.25 31.61
CA ALA A 990 58.74 36.44 31.21
C ALA A 990 59.30 35.22 32.01
N GLY A 991 59.19 34.02 31.38
CA GLY A 991 60.19 32.92 31.28
C GLY A 991 60.58 32.11 32.53
N PRO A 992 61.44 31.06 32.43
CA PRO A 992 61.99 30.34 31.25
C PRO A 992 61.93 28.78 31.35
N GLY A 993 62.55 28.02 30.42
CA GLY A 993 63.09 26.64 30.69
C GLY A 993 62.89 25.53 29.63
N VAL A 994 63.99 24.83 29.26
CA VAL A 994 64.08 23.63 28.37
C VAL A 994 65.17 22.68 28.94
N PRO A 995 65.04 21.32 28.84
CA PRO A 995 65.93 20.44 28.02
C PRO A 995 65.13 19.26 27.35
N GLY A 996 65.58 18.38 26.42
CA GLY A 996 66.85 18.12 25.69
C GLY A 996 67.38 16.67 25.91
N ALA A 997 67.86 15.84 24.96
CA ALA A 997 67.88 15.83 23.47
C ALA A 997 68.37 14.44 22.91
N GLY A 998 68.15 14.10 21.61
CA GLY A 998 68.73 12.92 20.87
C GLY A 998 67.95 12.57 19.58
N ALA A 999 68.49 12.68 18.34
CA ALA A 999 69.51 11.87 17.61
C ALA A 999 68.92 10.56 16.99
N GLU A 1000 69.14 10.16 15.72
CA GLU A 1000 70.06 10.62 14.64
C GLU A 1000 69.60 10.21 13.19
N ALA A 1001 70.47 10.42 12.18
CA ALA A 1001 70.34 10.34 10.69
C ALA A 1001 69.70 9.06 10.03
N GLY A 1002 69.47 8.94 8.70
CA GLY A 1002 70.05 9.67 7.53
C GLY A 1002 69.36 9.40 6.16
N CYS A 1003 70.13 9.42 5.04
CA CYS A 1003 69.67 10.00 3.76
C CYS A 1003 69.77 9.12 2.48
N SER A 1004 68.89 9.40 1.50
CA SER A 1004 69.17 9.53 0.03
C SER A 1004 69.05 8.37 -1.01
N ARG A 1005 68.46 8.74 -2.17
CA ARG A 1005 68.87 8.54 -3.59
C ARG A 1005 68.63 7.23 -4.39
N SER A 1006 67.75 7.35 -5.40
CA SER A 1006 67.90 7.04 -6.85
C SER A 1006 68.54 5.73 -7.37
N ALA A 1007 67.86 5.03 -8.32
CA ALA A 1007 68.26 4.94 -9.75
C ALA A 1007 67.49 3.84 -10.55
N SER A 1008 67.18 4.14 -11.83
CA SER A 1008 66.95 3.15 -12.93
C SER A 1008 68.32 2.86 -13.63
N PRO A 1009 68.52 2.01 -14.68
CA PRO A 1009 67.60 1.63 -15.77
C PRO A 1009 67.80 0.22 -16.44
N ALA A 1010 67.23 0.06 -17.66
CA ALA A 1010 67.66 -0.81 -18.79
C ALA A 1010 67.28 -2.31 -18.81
N THR A 1011 67.13 -3.03 -19.94
CA THR A 1011 66.78 -2.79 -21.39
C THR A 1011 66.54 -4.18 -22.05
N THR A 1012 66.09 -4.23 -23.34
CA THR A 1012 66.05 -5.39 -24.30
C THR A 1012 64.79 -6.27 -24.27
N SER A 1013 64.21 -6.82 -25.35
CA SER A 1013 64.03 -6.54 -26.80
C SER A 1013 63.99 -7.87 -27.60
N ALA A 1014 62.97 -8.16 -28.44
CA ALA A 1014 63.09 -9.00 -29.66
C ALA A 1014 61.77 -9.20 -30.45
N THR A 1015 61.70 -8.62 -31.66
CA THR A 1015 61.20 -9.14 -32.97
C THR A 1015 59.97 -10.06 -33.16
N SER A 1016 59.13 -9.66 -34.14
CA SER A 1016 58.16 -10.45 -34.94
C SER A 1016 58.84 -11.33 -36.03
N PRO A 1017 58.09 -12.20 -36.75
CA PRO A 1017 57.69 -11.84 -38.14
C PRO A 1017 56.36 -12.46 -38.68
N THR A 1018 55.92 -11.98 -39.85
CA THR A 1018 54.77 -12.48 -40.69
C THR A 1018 55.29 -13.11 -41.99
N PRO A 1019 54.48 -13.90 -42.75
CA PRO A 1019 54.03 -13.45 -44.10
C PRO A 1019 52.63 -13.97 -44.55
N ALA A 1020 52.26 -13.80 -45.84
CA ALA A 1020 50.86 -13.63 -46.34
C ALA A 1020 50.44 -14.52 -47.56
N ALA A 1021 49.25 -14.21 -48.17
CA ALA A 1021 48.63 -14.64 -49.47
C ALA A 1021 47.52 -15.74 -49.38
N SER A 1022 46.49 -15.87 -50.27
CA SER A 1022 45.89 -15.01 -51.33
C SER A 1022 44.56 -15.58 -51.93
N ALA A 1023 43.48 -14.77 -51.91
CA ALA A 1023 42.46 -14.46 -52.96
C ALA A 1023 41.38 -15.45 -53.50
N ALA A 1024 40.11 -14.99 -53.57
CA ALA A 1024 39.17 -14.98 -54.74
C ALA A 1024 37.69 -14.72 -54.35
N SER A 1025 36.95 -13.93 -55.16
CA SER A 1025 35.48 -13.69 -55.04
C SER A 1025 34.76 -14.07 -56.35
N PRO A 1026 33.43 -14.32 -56.36
CA PRO A 1026 32.51 -13.22 -56.73
C PRO A 1026 31.13 -13.22 -56.04
N THR A 1027 30.49 -12.03 -56.00
CA THR A 1027 29.10 -11.76 -55.53
C THR A 1027 28.07 -11.76 -56.66
N PRO A 1028 26.75 -11.90 -56.37
CA PRO A 1028 25.92 -10.68 -56.30
C PRO A 1028 24.84 -10.64 -55.17
N HIS A 1029 24.81 -9.50 -54.49
CA HIS A 1029 23.76 -8.86 -53.64
C HIS A 1029 22.43 -9.57 -53.27
N ARG A 1030 22.10 -9.52 -51.96
CA ARG A 1030 21.15 -8.52 -51.40
C ARG A 1030 21.17 -8.39 -49.86
N HIS A 1031 20.96 -7.14 -49.39
CA HIS A 1031 20.64 -6.65 -48.03
C HIS A 1031 21.65 -6.78 -46.85
N ALA A 1032 22.47 -5.73 -46.72
CA ALA A 1032 22.71 -4.86 -45.55
C ALA A 1032 23.02 -5.42 -44.13
N TYR A 1033 24.27 -5.14 -43.69
CA TYR A 1033 24.74 -4.63 -42.39
C TYR A 1033 24.25 -5.22 -41.04
N GLU A 1034 25.22 -5.68 -40.24
CA GLU A 1034 25.60 -5.00 -38.98
C GLU A 1034 27.09 -5.27 -38.62
N SER A 1035 27.70 -4.48 -37.71
CA SER A 1035 29.16 -4.41 -37.54
C SER A 1035 29.71 -4.99 -36.22
N PRO A 1036 31.03 -5.32 -36.14
CA PRO A 1036 31.62 -6.07 -35.02
C PRO A 1036 31.55 -5.41 -33.63
N ALA A 1037 31.14 -4.15 -33.51
CA ALA A 1037 30.94 -3.49 -32.22
C ALA A 1037 29.67 -3.97 -31.48
N VAL A 1038 28.66 -4.46 -32.21
CA VAL A 1038 27.46 -5.08 -31.62
C VAL A 1038 27.85 -6.36 -30.88
N ALA A 1039 28.70 -7.20 -31.50
CA ALA A 1039 29.22 -8.43 -30.90
C ALA A 1039 29.95 -8.21 -29.55
N ARG A 1040 30.61 -7.05 -29.36
CA ARG A 1040 31.22 -6.67 -28.07
C ARG A 1040 30.22 -6.15 -27.03
N ARG A 1041 29.06 -5.60 -27.42
CA ARG A 1041 28.00 -5.23 -26.45
C ARG A 1041 27.28 -6.45 -25.88
N VAL A 1042 27.14 -7.53 -26.66
CA VAL A 1042 26.54 -8.80 -26.16
C VAL A 1042 27.46 -9.52 -25.15
N ALA A 1043 28.73 -9.14 -25.06
CA ALA A 1043 29.69 -9.71 -24.11
C ALA A 1043 29.44 -9.31 -22.63
N GLN A 1044 28.78 -8.18 -22.35
CA GLN A 1044 28.58 -7.65 -20.99
C GLN A 1044 27.20 -7.93 -20.37
N ALA A 1045 26.36 -8.75 -21.01
CA ALA A 1045 24.99 -9.06 -20.56
C ALA A 1045 24.86 -10.41 -19.80
N ARG A 1046 25.98 -11.02 -19.43
CA ARG A 1046 26.08 -12.46 -19.12
C ARG A 1046 26.10 -12.69 -17.61
N GLY A 1047 25.25 -13.61 -17.16
CA GLY A 1047 25.04 -13.89 -15.73
C GLY A 1047 26.26 -14.47 -15.00
N VAL A 1048 26.10 -14.66 -13.70
CA VAL A 1048 27.15 -15.11 -12.79
C VAL A 1048 27.57 -16.54 -13.13
N LEU A 1049 28.85 -16.72 -13.49
CA LEU A 1049 29.49 -18.04 -13.52
C LEU A 1049 29.81 -18.47 -12.08
N ALA A 1050 29.73 -19.76 -11.78
CA ALA A 1050 30.20 -20.26 -10.49
C ALA A 1050 31.73 -20.12 -10.36
N GLU A 1051 32.18 -19.69 -9.18
CA GLU A 1051 33.61 -19.53 -8.85
C GLU A 1051 34.34 -20.88 -8.68
N THR A 1052 33.60 -21.96 -8.46
CA THR A 1052 34.08 -23.32 -8.28
C THR A 1052 33.20 -24.31 -9.06
N GLY A 1053 33.80 -25.42 -9.51
CA GLY A 1053 33.14 -26.40 -10.38
C GLY A 1053 32.98 -25.92 -11.82
N LEU A 1054 32.54 -26.82 -12.70
CA LEU A 1054 32.25 -26.54 -14.11
C LEU A 1054 30.77 -26.85 -14.37
N PHE A 1055 30.04 -25.93 -15.02
CA PHE A 1055 28.63 -26.11 -15.34
C PHE A 1055 28.44 -26.13 -16.86
N VAL A 1056 27.86 -27.22 -17.38
CA VAL A 1056 27.59 -27.42 -18.81
C VAL A 1056 26.11 -27.70 -19.02
N ALA A 1057 25.44 -26.93 -19.87
CA ALA A 1057 24.04 -27.16 -20.26
C ALA A 1057 23.94 -27.69 -21.69
N LEU A 1058 23.07 -28.67 -21.92
CA LEU A 1058 22.77 -29.21 -23.24
C LEU A 1058 21.38 -28.76 -23.67
N GLU A 1059 21.30 -28.09 -24.81
CA GLU A 1059 20.13 -27.35 -25.29
C GLU A 1059 19.77 -27.71 -26.74
N GLY A 1060 18.59 -27.28 -27.18
CA GLY A 1060 18.04 -27.58 -28.52
C GLY A 1060 16.67 -28.24 -28.50
N GLY A 1061 16.13 -28.53 -29.69
CA GLY A 1061 14.77 -29.06 -29.89
C GLY A 1061 14.53 -30.47 -29.34
N ASP A 1062 13.26 -30.86 -29.29
CA ASP A 1062 12.84 -32.22 -28.91
C ASP A 1062 13.34 -33.24 -29.95
N GLY A 1063 13.80 -34.41 -29.52
CA GLY A 1063 14.43 -35.40 -30.40
C GLY A 1063 15.83 -35.05 -30.93
N ALA A 1064 16.42 -33.92 -30.54
CA ALA A 1064 17.79 -33.53 -30.94
C ALA A 1064 18.92 -34.39 -30.30
N GLY A 1065 18.62 -35.22 -29.30
CA GLY A 1065 19.59 -36.12 -28.67
C GLY A 1065 20.32 -35.57 -27.43
N LYS A 1066 19.80 -34.50 -26.81
CA LYS A 1066 20.40 -33.82 -25.63
C LYS A 1066 20.71 -34.79 -24.48
N SER A 1067 19.70 -35.51 -23.99
CA SER A 1067 19.84 -36.48 -22.90
C SER A 1067 20.91 -37.54 -23.18
N THR A 1068 21.01 -37.98 -24.44
CA THR A 1068 22.01 -38.94 -24.91
C THR A 1068 23.43 -38.38 -24.82
N GLN A 1069 23.63 -37.14 -25.27
CA GLN A 1069 24.94 -36.46 -25.18
C GLN A 1069 25.29 -36.09 -23.73
N ALA A 1070 24.31 -35.76 -22.90
CA ALA A 1070 24.50 -35.48 -21.47
C ALA A 1070 25.03 -36.72 -20.73
N GLN A 1071 24.43 -37.88 -20.99
CA GLN A 1071 24.87 -39.17 -20.44
C GLN A 1071 26.26 -39.58 -20.93
N LEU A 1072 26.57 -39.37 -22.22
CA LEU A 1072 27.90 -39.68 -22.77
C LEU A 1072 28.99 -38.76 -22.19
N LEU A 1073 28.71 -37.46 -22.07
CA LEU A 1073 29.64 -36.51 -21.47
C LEU A 1073 29.87 -36.81 -19.99
N ALA A 1074 28.81 -37.00 -19.20
CA ALA A 1074 28.91 -37.32 -17.78
C ALA A 1074 29.73 -38.58 -17.54
N ARG A 1075 29.41 -39.68 -18.25
CA ARG A 1075 30.17 -40.92 -18.17
C ARG A 1075 31.66 -40.75 -18.53
N ARG A 1076 31.99 -39.92 -19.52
CA ARG A 1076 33.38 -39.70 -19.92
C ARG A 1076 34.16 -38.83 -18.93
N LEU A 1077 33.48 -37.90 -18.26
CA LEU A 1077 34.03 -37.13 -17.13
C LEU A 1077 34.28 -38.05 -15.91
N GLU A 1078 33.36 -38.96 -15.60
CA GLU A 1078 33.52 -40.00 -14.57
C GLU A 1078 34.68 -40.95 -14.89
N GLU A 1079 34.78 -41.42 -16.15
CA GLU A 1079 35.91 -42.25 -16.64
C GLU A 1079 37.25 -41.49 -16.60
N ALA A 1080 37.23 -40.16 -16.66
CA ALA A 1080 38.37 -39.27 -16.45
C ALA A 1080 38.60 -38.88 -14.97
N ALA A 1081 37.88 -39.50 -14.03
CA ALA A 1081 37.98 -39.33 -12.58
C ALA A 1081 37.59 -37.93 -12.03
N TYR A 1082 36.73 -37.20 -12.74
CA TYR A 1082 36.05 -36.02 -12.17
C TYR A 1082 34.82 -36.44 -11.35
N ASP A 1083 34.47 -35.65 -10.34
CA ASP A 1083 33.18 -35.75 -9.67
C ASP A 1083 32.11 -35.08 -10.55
N VAL A 1084 31.00 -35.76 -10.80
CA VAL A 1084 30.02 -35.37 -11.82
C VAL A 1084 28.60 -35.45 -11.30
N LEU A 1085 27.84 -34.38 -11.52
CA LEU A 1085 26.40 -34.33 -11.32
C LEU A 1085 25.69 -34.26 -12.68
N LEU A 1086 25.13 -35.38 -13.13
CA LEU A 1086 24.21 -35.39 -14.27
C LEU A 1086 22.78 -35.07 -13.78
N THR A 1087 22.20 -34.00 -14.33
CA THR A 1087 20.86 -33.51 -13.95
C THR A 1087 20.04 -33.09 -15.19
N ARG A 1088 18.80 -32.61 -14.99
CA ARG A 1088 17.88 -32.21 -16.06
C ARG A 1088 16.80 -31.24 -15.59
N GLU A 1089 16.26 -30.46 -16.52
CA GLU A 1089 15.10 -29.59 -16.25
C GLU A 1089 13.96 -29.82 -17.26
N PRO A 1090 12.68 -29.86 -16.83
CA PRO A 1090 12.23 -29.89 -15.44
C PRO A 1090 12.31 -31.31 -14.85
N GLY A 1091 12.31 -31.43 -13.53
CA GLY A 1091 12.18 -32.72 -12.83
C GLY A 1091 13.47 -33.44 -12.44
N ALA A 1092 14.42 -32.69 -11.86
CA ALA A 1092 15.55 -33.21 -11.09
C ALA A 1092 15.30 -33.28 -9.56
N THR A 1093 14.38 -32.47 -9.02
CA THR A 1093 13.98 -32.49 -7.60
C THR A 1093 12.58 -33.10 -7.42
N ASP A 1094 12.18 -33.43 -6.20
CA ASP A 1094 10.81 -33.93 -5.91
C ASP A 1094 9.75 -32.91 -6.34
N VAL A 1095 9.95 -31.63 -6.01
CA VAL A 1095 9.09 -30.52 -6.47
C VAL A 1095 9.12 -30.39 -7.99
N GLY A 1096 10.30 -30.50 -8.59
CA GLY A 1096 10.46 -30.50 -10.03
C GLY A 1096 9.75 -31.66 -10.73
N ALA A 1097 9.67 -32.83 -10.09
CA ALA A 1097 8.98 -34.00 -10.64
C ALA A 1097 7.45 -33.80 -10.65
N GLU A 1098 6.90 -33.15 -9.62
CA GLU A 1098 5.52 -32.66 -9.62
C GLU A 1098 5.28 -31.65 -10.75
N VAL A 1099 6.17 -30.66 -10.90
CA VAL A 1099 6.10 -29.65 -11.97
C VAL A 1099 6.20 -30.31 -13.35
N ARG A 1100 7.15 -31.20 -13.57
CA ARG A 1100 7.34 -31.95 -14.83
C ARG A 1100 6.07 -32.69 -15.22
N ARG A 1101 5.41 -33.38 -14.27
CA ARG A 1101 4.15 -34.07 -14.52
C ARG A 1101 3.06 -33.10 -14.98
N ILE A 1102 2.95 -31.95 -14.31
CA ILE A 1102 1.96 -30.91 -14.69
C ILE A 1102 2.27 -30.38 -16.09
N VAL A 1103 3.50 -29.93 -16.37
CA VAL A 1103 3.80 -29.24 -17.64
C VAL A 1103 3.89 -30.16 -18.85
N LEU A 1104 4.24 -31.43 -18.69
CA LEU A 1104 4.39 -32.36 -19.83
C LEU A 1104 3.20 -33.29 -20.04
N SER A 1105 2.38 -33.61 -19.03
CA SER A 1105 1.27 -34.55 -19.22
C SER A 1105 0.23 -33.99 -20.21
N PRO A 1106 -0.14 -34.74 -21.27
CA PRO A 1106 -1.28 -34.40 -22.12
C PRO A 1106 -2.61 -34.29 -21.35
N GLU A 1107 -2.72 -34.98 -20.21
CA GLU A 1107 -3.92 -34.97 -19.35
C GLU A 1107 -4.11 -33.66 -18.59
N THR A 1108 -3.08 -32.80 -18.48
CA THR A 1108 -3.21 -31.50 -17.79
C THR A 1108 -4.07 -30.49 -18.58
N GLY A 1109 -4.23 -30.69 -19.90
CA GLY A 1109 -4.90 -29.75 -20.79
C GLY A 1109 -4.11 -28.46 -21.00
N ASP A 1110 -4.77 -27.43 -21.52
CA ASP A 1110 -4.13 -26.16 -21.89
C ASP A 1110 -3.66 -25.36 -20.68
N ILE A 1111 -2.34 -25.20 -20.55
CA ILE A 1111 -1.72 -24.32 -19.56
C ILE A 1111 -1.49 -22.95 -20.19
N HIS A 1112 -2.08 -21.90 -19.61
CA HIS A 1112 -1.87 -20.52 -20.04
C HIS A 1112 -0.35 -20.18 -20.05
N PRO A 1113 0.22 -19.56 -21.11
CA PRO A 1113 1.67 -19.42 -21.28
C PRO A 1113 2.43 -18.80 -20.09
N ARG A 1114 1.88 -17.75 -19.46
CA ARG A 1114 2.48 -17.17 -18.24
C ARG A 1114 2.51 -18.14 -17.04
N THR A 1115 1.56 -19.07 -16.95
CA THR A 1115 1.51 -20.10 -15.90
C THR A 1115 2.52 -21.20 -16.20
N GLU A 1116 2.64 -21.62 -17.47
CA GLU A 1116 3.68 -22.54 -17.93
C GLU A 1116 5.07 -21.98 -17.58
N ALA A 1117 5.35 -20.73 -17.96
CA ALA A 1117 6.59 -20.03 -17.62
C ALA A 1117 6.89 -19.94 -16.11
N LEU A 1118 5.87 -19.66 -15.28
CA LEU A 1118 6.02 -19.61 -13.81
C LEU A 1118 6.32 -21.00 -13.21
N LEU A 1119 5.74 -22.06 -13.77
CA LEU A 1119 6.02 -23.44 -13.33
C LEU A 1119 7.46 -23.84 -13.67
N TYR A 1120 7.92 -23.58 -14.90
CA TYR A 1120 9.31 -23.80 -15.28
C TYR A 1120 10.27 -22.96 -14.40
N ALA A 1121 9.99 -21.69 -14.14
CA ALA A 1121 10.84 -20.88 -13.25
C ALA A 1121 10.86 -21.38 -11.80
N ALA A 1122 9.76 -21.95 -11.29
CA ALA A 1122 9.71 -22.55 -9.95
C ALA A 1122 10.56 -23.82 -9.84
N ASP A 1123 10.50 -24.71 -10.85
CA ASP A 1123 11.35 -25.90 -10.95
C ASP A 1123 12.85 -25.51 -11.00
N LYS A 1124 13.22 -24.53 -11.84
CA LYS A 1124 14.60 -24.02 -11.92
C LYS A 1124 15.08 -23.43 -10.59
N SER A 1125 14.25 -22.66 -9.90
CA SER A 1125 14.65 -22.03 -8.62
C SER A 1125 14.94 -23.07 -7.55
N GLU A 1126 14.07 -24.08 -7.41
CA GLU A 1126 14.30 -25.21 -6.50
C GLU A 1126 15.56 -26.00 -6.91
N HIS A 1127 15.70 -26.34 -8.19
CA HIS A 1127 16.82 -27.12 -8.71
C HIS A 1127 18.16 -26.41 -8.54
N VAL A 1128 18.22 -25.10 -8.79
CA VAL A 1128 19.46 -24.32 -8.64
C VAL A 1128 19.90 -24.23 -7.18
N GLU A 1129 18.98 -23.87 -6.27
CA GLU A 1129 19.31 -23.71 -4.84
C GLU A 1129 19.60 -25.05 -4.13
N THR A 1130 18.89 -26.12 -4.47
CA THR A 1130 18.98 -27.39 -3.73
C THR A 1130 19.94 -28.41 -4.35
N VAL A 1131 20.29 -28.28 -5.63
CA VAL A 1131 21.09 -29.28 -6.36
C VAL A 1131 22.30 -28.66 -7.06
N VAL A 1132 22.11 -27.64 -7.91
CA VAL A 1132 23.21 -27.11 -8.76
C VAL A 1132 24.23 -26.30 -7.96
N LEU A 1133 23.81 -25.30 -7.18
CA LEU A 1133 24.71 -24.47 -6.39
C LEU A 1133 25.50 -25.26 -5.34
N PRO A 1134 24.91 -26.21 -4.58
CA PRO A 1134 25.67 -27.06 -3.67
C PRO A 1134 26.75 -27.92 -4.36
N ALA A 1135 26.48 -28.45 -5.55
CA ALA A 1135 27.45 -29.24 -6.32
C ALA A 1135 28.60 -28.37 -6.86
N LEU A 1136 28.30 -27.21 -7.44
CA LEU A 1136 29.32 -26.27 -7.92
C LEU A 1136 30.18 -25.75 -6.76
N ALA A 1137 29.59 -25.45 -5.61
CA ALA A 1137 30.32 -25.09 -4.39
C ALA A 1137 31.25 -26.21 -3.85
N ALA A 1138 30.97 -27.47 -4.18
CA ALA A 1138 31.84 -28.61 -3.85
C ALA A 1138 32.97 -28.84 -4.89
N GLY A 1139 32.93 -28.15 -6.03
CA GLY A 1139 33.87 -28.33 -7.15
C GLY A 1139 33.45 -29.39 -8.17
N THR A 1140 32.25 -29.96 -8.03
CA THR A 1140 31.68 -30.96 -8.95
C THR A 1140 31.45 -30.39 -10.35
N VAL A 1141 31.58 -31.23 -11.38
CA VAL A 1141 31.19 -30.88 -12.76
C VAL A 1141 29.70 -31.18 -12.95
N VAL A 1142 28.89 -30.14 -13.13
CA VAL A 1142 27.45 -30.26 -13.35
C VAL A 1142 27.15 -30.29 -14.85
N VAL A 1143 26.45 -31.32 -15.30
CA VAL A 1143 25.94 -31.47 -16.67
C VAL A 1143 24.42 -31.52 -16.64
N THR A 1144 23.74 -30.55 -17.23
CA THR A 1144 22.25 -30.51 -17.27
C THR A 1144 21.68 -30.71 -18.67
N ASP A 1145 20.69 -31.60 -18.79
CA ASP A 1145 19.79 -31.64 -19.95
C ASP A 1145 18.73 -30.54 -19.80
N ARG A 1146 18.88 -29.48 -20.60
CA ARG A 1146 18.19 -28.18 -20.54
C ARG A 1146 18.54 -27.30 -19.34
N TYR A 1147 18.46 -26.00 -19.56
CA TYR A 1147 18.56 -24.94 -18.56
C TYR A 1147 17.65 -23.74 -18.93
N VAL A 1148 18.09 -22.50 -18.64
CA VAL A 1148 17.34 -21.24 -18.87
C VAL A 1148 16.96 -21.05 -20.35
N ASP A 1149 17.83 -21.41 -21.28
CA ASP A 1149 17.62 -21.15 -22.71
C ASP A 1149 16.43 -21.93 -23.28
N SER A 1150 16.22 -23.17 -22.83
CA SER A 1150 14.99 -23.92 -23.12
C SER A 1150 13.73 -23.15 -22.70
N SER A 1151 13.72 -22.47 -21.55
CA SER A 1151 12.52 -21.70 -21.16
C SER A 1151 12.35 -20.41 -21.97
N LEU A 1152 13.44 -19.77 -22.40
CA LEU A 1152 13.37 -18.63 -23.33
C LEU A 1152 12.84 -19.06 -24.71
N ALA A 1153 13.33 -20.18 -25.24
CA ALA A 1153 12.90 -20.70 -26.53
C ALA A 1153 11.45 -21.22 -26.52
N TYR A 1154 11.07 -22.06 -25.56
CA TYR A 1154 9.74 -22.69 -25.53
C TYR A 1154 8.66 -21.77 -24.95
N GLN A 1155 8.84 -21.25 -23.73
CA GLN A 1155 7.82 -20.42 -23.06
C GLN A 1155 7.83 -18.96 -23.55
N GLY A 1156 8.95 -18.49 -24.11
CA GLY A 1156 9.06 -17.19 -24.77
C GLY A 1156 8.67 -17.25 -26.23
N ALA A 1157 9.60 -17.63 -27.10
CA ALA A 1157 9.42 -17.55 -28.56
C ALA A 1157 8.36 -18.51 -29.12
N GLY A 1158 8.30 -19.75 -28.61
CA GLY A 1158 7.30 -20.74 -29.04
C GLY A 1158 5.86 -20.26 -28.85
N ARG A 1159 5.56 -19.60 -27.73
CA ARG A 1159 4.19 -19.23 -27.30
C ARG A 1159 3.64 -17.90 -27.85
N GLU A 1160 4.34 -17.20 -28.75
CA GLU A 1160 3.91 -15.98 -29.48
C GLU A 1160 3.32 -14.81 -28.66
N SER A 1161 3.48 -14.80 -27.34
CA SER A 1161 2.92 -13.75 -26.50
C SER A 1161 3.97 -12.70 -26.15
N ARG A 1162 3.93 -11.54 -26.84
CA ARG A 1162 4.68 -10.33 -26.39
C ARG A 1162 4.43 -10.02 -24.91
N ALA A 1163 3.20 -10.26 -24.44
CA ALA A 1163 2.83 -10.08 -23.04
C ALA A 1163 3.41 -11.14 -22.08
N ALA A 1164 3.99 -12.25 -22.55
CA ALA A 1164 4.71 -13.21 -21.73
C ALA A 1164 6.23 -12.95 -21.70
N THR A 1165 6.81 -12.43 -22.79
CA THR A 1165 8.26 -12.20 -22.90
C THR A 1165 8.77 -11.00 -22.11
N ASP A 1166 8.00 -9.92 -21.96
CA ASP A 1166 8.41 -8.64 -21.33
C ASP A 1166 8.80 -8.71 -19.82
N GLY A 1167 8.88 -9.91 -19.25
CA GLY A 1167 9.50 -10.18 -17.95
C GLY A 1167 10.05 -11.60 -17.79
N LEU A 1168 10.06 -12.43 -18.83
CA LEU A 1168 10.43 -13.84 -18.73
C LEU A 1168 11.92 -14.01 -18.40
N GLU A 1169 12.81 -13.33 -19.12
CA GLU A 1169 14.25 -13.39 -18.85
C GLU A 1169 14.58 -12.86 -17.46
N ALA A 1170 14.03 -11.70 -17.07
CA ALA A 1170 14.22 -11.13 -15.73
C ALA A 1170 13.71 -12.07 -14.62
N MET A 1171 12.60 -12.78 -14.85
CA MET A 1171 12.06 -13.79 -13.93
C MET A 1171 12.94 -15.04 -13.84
N LEU A 1172 13.48 -15.53 -14.96
CA LEU A 1172 14.38 -16.69 -15.00
C LEU A 1172 15.73 -16.37 -14.35
N ARG A 1173 16.30 -15.18 -14.63
CA ARG A 1173 17.48 -14.66 -13.94
C ARG A 1173 17.23 -14.55 -12.43
N TRP A 1174 16.11 -13.98 -12.01
CA TRP A 1174 15.76 -13.93 -10.59
C TRP A 1174 15.62 -15.33 -9.96
N ALA A 1175 14.95 -16.26 -10.65
CA ALA A 1175 14.74 -17.63 -10.18
C ALA A 1175 16.05 -18.41 -10.00
N THR A 1176 17.03 -18.19 -10.87
CA THR A 1176 18.33 -18.90 -10.89
C THR A 1176 19.46 -18.13 -10.20
N GLY A 1177 19.19 -16.99 -9.56
CA GLY A 1177 20.24 -16.13 -8.99
C GLY A 1177 21.20 -15.53 -10.04
N ASP A 1178 20.74 -15.42 -11.29
CA ASP A 1178 21.50 -15.08 -12.50
C ASP A 1178 22.63 -16.08 -12.80
N LEU A 1179 22.61 -17.30 -12.22
CA LEU A 1179 23.59 -18.36 -12.47
C LEU A 1179 23.56 -18.79 -13.94
N ARG A 1180 24.74 -18.81 -14.57
CA ARG A 1180 24.95 -19.24 -15.95
C ARG A 1180 25.85 -20.48 -16.03
N PRO A 1181 25.62 -21.40 -16.98
CA PRO A 1181 26.62 -22.38 -17.37
C PRO A 1181 27.91 -21.71 -17.86
N HIS A 1182 29.03 -22.43 -17.80
CA HIS A 1182 30.28 -22.04 -18.46
C HIS A 1182 30.20 -22.30 -19.97
N LEU A 1183 29.55 -23.41 -20.37
CA LEU A 1183 29.31 -23.81 -21.76
C LEU A 1183 27.86 -24.25 -21.96
N THR A 1184 27.23 -23.78 -23.04
CA THR A 1184 25.97 -24.36 -23.53
C THR A 1184 26.21 -25.08 -24.86
N VAL A 1185 25.87 -26.36 -24.93
CA VAL A 1185 25.97 -27.19 -26.14
C VAL A 1185 24.60 -27.21 -26.81
N LEU A 1186 24.45 -26.53 -27.95
CA LEU A 1186 23.21 -26.48 -28.71
C LEU A 1186 23.23 -27.55 -29.82
N LEU A 1187 22.32 -28.52 -29.71
CA LEU A 1187 22.10 -29.55 -30.74
C LEU A 1187 21.04 -29.07 -31.74
N ASP A 1188 21.47 -28.65 -32.93
CA ASP A 1188 20.60 -28.15 -33.99
C ASP A 1188 20.14 -29.26 -34.95
N VAL A 1189 18.84 -29.33 -35.21
CA VAL A 1189 18.22 -30.21 -36.21
C VAL A 1189 16.83 -29.65 -36.58
N ALA A 1190 16.41 -29.85 -37.83
CA ALA A 1190 15.09 -29.41 -38.28
C ALA A 1190 13.95 -30.13 -37.53
N PRO A 1191 12.89 -29.44 -37.07
CA PRO A 1191 11.86 -30.03 -36.20
C PRO A 1191 11.23 -31.32 -36.75
N GLY A 1192 10.85 -31.35 -38.03
CA GLY A 1192 10.28 -32.55 -38.66
C GLY A 1192 11.22 -33.78 -38.66
N GLN A 1193 12.54 -33.58 -38.65
CA GLN A 1193 13.52 -34.68 -38.53
C GLN A 1193 13.75 -35.08 -37.07
N ALA A 1194 13.61 -34.14 -36.14
CA ALA A 1194 13.84 -34.33 -34.72
C ALA A 1194 12.64 -35.05 -34.06
N LEU A 1195 11.42 -34.56 -34.30
CA LEU A 1195 10.18 -35.14 -33.80
C LEU A 1195 9.91 -36.56 -34.36
N ALA A 1196 10.46 -36.88 -35.54
CA ALA A 1196 10.38 -38.24 -36.11
C ALA A 1196 11.25 -39.28 -35.37
N ARG A 1197 12.11 -38.86 -34.43
CA ARG A 1197 12.95 -39.73 -33.60
C ARG A 1197 12.30 -40.08 -32.25
N LEU A 1198 11.10 -39.55 -31.96
CA LEU A 1198 10.41 -39.70 -30.67
C LEU A 1198 9.34 -40.79 -30.73
N GLU A 1199 9.26 -41.61 -29.67
CA GLU A 1199 8.21 -42.61 -29.49
C GLU A 1199 7.15 -42.09 -28.51
N GLY A 1200 5.99 -41.70 -29.05
CA GLY A 1200 5.00 -40.92 -28.31
C GLY A 1200 5.27 -39.41 -28.38
N ARG A 1201 4.35 -38.62 -27.82
CA ARG A 1201 4.47 -37.16 -27.70
C ARG A 1201 3.90 -36.70 -26.36
N ASP A 1202 4.68 -35.95 -25.61
CA ASP A 1202 4.18 -35.17 -24.48
C ASP A 1202 3.41 -33.91 -24.95
N ARG A 1203 2.85 -33.12 -24.02
CA ARG A 1203 2.05 -31.94 -24.35
C ARG A 1203 2.82 -30.87 -25.14
N ILE A 1204 4.13 -30.76 -24.97
CA ILE A 1204 5.00 -29.80 -25.67
C ILE A 1204 5.44 -30.37 -27.03
N GLU A 1205 5.70 -31.68 -27.12
CA GLU A 1205 6.03 -32.38 -28.37
C GLU A 1205 4.81 -32.55 -29.32
N ALA A 1206 3.60 -32.36 -28.80
CA ALA A 1206 2.35 -32.34 -29.53
C ALA A 1206 2.02 -30.97 -30.20
N GLU A 1207 2.83 -29.94 -29.96
CA GLU A 1207 2.64 -28.62 -30.56
C GLU A 1207 2.89 -28.62 -32.09
N GLY A 1208 2.42 -27.56 -32.77
CA GLY A 1208 2.52 -27.44 -34.23
C GLY A 1208 3.96 -27.27 -34.74
N GLU A 1209 4.20 -27.57 -36.02
CA GLU A 1209 5.52 -27.42 -36.63
C GLU A 1209 6.05 -25.97 -36.53
N ASP A 1210 5.18 -24.97 -36.68
CA ASP A 1210 5.51 -23.54 -36.51
C ASP A 1210 6.00 -23.21 -35.09
N PHE A 1211 5.48 -23.88 -34.05
CA PHE A 1211 5.97 -23.72 -32.67
C PHE A 1211 7.41 -24.19 -32.55
N HIS A 1212 7.71 -25.39 -33.04
CA HIS A 1212 9.07 -25.94 -32.97
C HIS A 1212 10.06 -25.23 -33.91
N LEU A 1213 9.58 -24.65 -35.02
CA LEU A 1213 10.39 -23.75 -35.87
C LEU A 1213 10.80 -22.49 -35.11
N ARG A 1214 9.86 -21.78 -34.46
CA ARG A 1214 10.17 -20.61 -33.61
C ARG A 1214 11.12 -20.94 -32.46
N VAL A 1215 10.93 -22.09 -31.80
CA VAL A 1215 11.83 -22.60 -30.75
C VAL A 1215 13.26 -22.76 -31.29
N ARG A 1216 13.42 -23.40 -32.45
CA ARG A 1216 14.72 -23.60 -33.09
C ARG A 1216 15.37 -22.28 -33.51
N GLU A 1217 14.61 -21.38 -34.14
CA GLU A 1217 15.08 -20.06 -34.54
C GLU A 1217 15.55 -19.24 -33.33
N HIS A 1218 14.86 -19.33 -32.20
CA HIS A 1218 15.26 -18.64 -30.98
C HIS A 1218 16.55 -19.21 -30.36
N PHE A 1219 16.71 -20.53 -30.32
CA PHE A 1219 17.99 -21.13 -29.89
C PHE A 1219 19.16 -20.69 -30.79
N LEU A 1220 18.96 -20.67 -32.11
CA LEU A 1220 19.99 -20.19 -33.04
C LEU A 1220 20.27 -18.69 -32.88
N ALA A 1221 19.27 -17.87 -32.52
CA ALA A 1221 19.46 -16.47 -32.19
C ALA A 1221 20.24 -16.27 -30.89
N LEU A 1222 19.95 -17.04 -29.83
CA LEU A 1222 20.72 -17.02 -28.58
C LEU A 1222 22.19 -17.43 -28.81
N ALA A 1223 22.42 -18.50 -29.56
CA ALA A 1223 23.77 -18.94 -29.90
C ALA A 1223 24.52 -17.96 -30.83
N GLY A 1224 23.84 -17.34 -31.78
CA GLY A 1224 24.40 -16.28 -32.63
C GLY A 1224 24.74 -14.99 -31.88
N ALA A 1225 24.03 -14.72 -30.78
CA ALA A 1225 24.32 -13.60 -29.88
C ALA A 1225 25.57 -13.87 -29.02
N ASP A 1226 25.83 -15.12 -28.63
CA ASP A 1226 26.99 -15.50 -27.81
C ASP A 1226 27.80 -16.70 -28.37
N PRO A 1227 28.52 -16.54 -29.49
CA PRO A 1227 29.26 -17.63 -30.11
C PRO A 1227 30.44 -18.17 -29.28
N GLU A 1228 30.85 -17.50 -28.19
CA GLU A 1228 31.95 -17.97 -27.32
C GLU A 1228 31.45 -18.94 -26.22
N HIS A 1229 30.20 -18.75 -25.76
CA HIS A 1229 29.55 -19.59 -24.77
C HIS A 1229 28.80 -20.79 -25.37
N TYR A 1230 28.36 -20.71 -26.63
CA TYR A 1230 27.65 -21.80 -27.29
C TYR A 1230 28.56 -22.67 -28.16
N LEU A 1231 28.44 -23.99 -28.01
CA LEU A 1231 28.90 -24.97 -29.00
C LEU A 1231 27.69 -25.45 -29.81
N VAL A 1232 27.50 -24.91 -31.01
CA VAL A 1232 26.42 -25.33 -31.91
C VAL A 1232 26.86 -26.53 -32.75
N LEU A 1233 26.14 -27.64 -32.66
CA LEU A 1233 26.44 -28.89 -33.38
C LEU A 1233 25.24 -29.35 -34.21
N ASP A 1234 25.52 -29.81 -35.43
CA ASP A 1234 24.52 -30.41 -36.34
C ASP A 1234 24.15 -31.82 -35.87
N ALA A 1235 22.97 -31.97 -35.27
CA ALA A 1235 22.48 -33.23 -34.71
C ALA A 1235 21.96 -34.24 -35.77
N ARG A 1236 22.33 -34.05 -37.04
CA ARG A 1236 22.25 -35.06 -38.11
C ARG A 1236 23.53 -35.89 -38.24
N VAL A 1237 24.64 -35.42 -37.67
CA VAL A 1237 25.93 -36.11 -37.64
C VAL A 1237 25.85 -37.35 -36.72
N ASP A 1238 26.78 -38.29 -36.91
CA ASP A 1238 26.88 -39.51 -36.12
C ASP A 1238 26.97 -39.24 -34.60
N ARG A 1239 26.41 -40.16 -33.79
CA ARG A 1239 26.27 -39.98 -32.34
C ARG A 1239 27.62 -39.91 -31.64
N GLU A 1240 28.53 -40.81 -32.00
CA GLU A 1240 29.88 -40.89 -31.44
C GLU A 1240 30.73 -39.69 -31.90
N GLU A 1241 30.58 -39.25 -33.15
CA GLU A 1241 31.25 -38.03 -33.63
C GLU A 1241 30.77 -36.76 -32.88
N LEU A 1242 29.45 -36.64 -32.61
CA LEU A 1242 28.92 -35.57 -31.77
C LEU A 1242 29.51 -35.62 -30.35
N ALA A 1243 29.63 -36.80 -29.76
CA ALA A 1243 30.18 -36.98 -28.42
C ALA A 1243 31.66 -36.56 -28.32
N GLU A 1244 32.47 -36.90 -29.33
CA GLU A 1244 33.88 -36.45 -29.40
C GLU A 1244 33.99 -34.92 -29.56
N ARG A 1245 33.10 -34.29 -30.35
CA ARG A 1245 33.07 -32.81 -30.50
C ARG A 1245 32.68 -32.11 -29.19
N VAL A 1246 31.68 -32.62 -28.47
CA VAL A 1246 31.30 -32.12 -27.14
C VAL A 1246 32.44 -32.31 -26.14
N TRP A 1247 33.01 -33.51 -26.08
CA TRP A 1247 34.14 -33.83 -25.21
C TRP A 1247 35.33 -32.90 -25.45
N SER A 1248 35.75 -32.71 -26.72
CA SER A 1248 36.89 -31.86 -27.07
C SER A 1248 36.72 -30.43 -26.55
N ARG A 1249 35.51 -29.86 -26.61
CA ARG A 1249 35.24 -28.50 -26.12
C ARG A 1249 35.14 -28.42 -24.60
N VAL A 1250 34.57 -29.43 -23.94
CA VAL A 1250 34.52 -29.48 -22.47
C VAL A 1250 35.90 -29.70 -21.87
N GLN A 1251 36.75 -30.50 -22.52
CA GLN A 1251 38.13 -30.77 -22.09
C GLN A 1251 38.99 -29.49 -22.03
N GLU A 1252 38.71 -28.49 -22.86
CA GLU A 1252 39.36 -27.16 -22.82
C GLU A 1252 38.96 -26.30 -21.61
N LEU A 1253 37.88 -26.67 -20.91
CA LEU A 1253 37.30 -25.94 -19.78
C LEU A 1253 37.48 -26.64 -18.43
N LEU A 1254 38.06 -27.84 -18.42
CA LEU A 1254 38.41 -28.56 -17.20
C LEU A 1254 39.71 -27.97 -16.59
N PRO A 1255 39.79 -27.83 -15.26
CA PRO A 1255 40.93 -27.23 -14.56
C PRO A 1255 42.19 -28.12 -14.50
#